data_AF-A0A0S4JV63-F1
#
_entry.id   AF-A0A0S4JV63-F1
#
_cell.length_a   1.000
_cell.length_b   1.000
_cell.length_c   1.000
_cell.angle_alpha   90.00
_cell.angle_beta   90.00
_cell.angle_gamma   90.00
#
_symmetry.space_group_name_H-M   'P 1'
#
loop_
_entity.id
_entity.type
_entity.pdbx_description
1 polymer ?
#
loop_
_entity_poly.entity_id
_entity_poly.type
_entity_poly.pdbx_seq_one_letter_code
_entity_poly.pdbx_strand_id
1 'polypeptide(L)'
;MRAARRVPSTLVSCVTTQRASFSESVMTLQQQHSSETLTKTHGFGMINHGAVISKDSKTTAAADLAHTGVQYGLGTSAADPYLRTLPNLELRPVETTVVDRDGSSLQATLDEIQTLGARRESLRYWIGGETPRLPLWLRSLKSQNALPVSSKGATILHEFENVTIPAACAERGEDHAIPQKRWQSLVRRFVTIPKLTVLSRSAFEGQLELATKESLAFFGTDAPLDELRSAVEVLRRQAIHQRNAKLDDLAATLSNGELVADGDAVWATFFSLVKEHRASSDLFSNAKESPASSLEFVWDSVVESTAAPALVSAPVALYLVALTAAHTVIANDSVSERIRGRIDQSATTATSSSALVSPIEKRNFVRKALQALNSSTMLSEKSEQVLRSLAVKKELPDSIVNAIAAESVFQSALESRASEVAKLFRDPAQGGLLLYRATTSTDDASVKATVQKALSANGFAHTDEIRMNPSRWATKYATIAATLLKHQTFVSLVYEAVRAETGAAQQRRPGSAPQGIVSDEGLKELGSLKEMREQYERRRTHRIGVLTDFLSSFEGVEAGVRYCAAFGADMSPLTALQSAAEELHDITATSRAEVAAIADGSLCEQIISAIVDAHPSWVRANVLERSVVNQPVDMQSQAALRAAIRMYIRLTYVPHAAAAMIARNTRRRIGPIGTAEHEQNIAVEVGMVEKMDNLLYKRYDWQGWYQRMQDVHNRNVSLRFKLHDLRTLDSQGKPFFDMQSERRLRIVAKERVGMGILKLDSDKYEDQSDNYTFGSVKVSQLVADAKKTMLGPEYVPTVEVKVRRPSGQTKLQYSALDYDRVEKKSAELYKKYAELKKKSFFVPPTDLWLDIAGLQVRKTNEVADADGYTVDLFESMGQKEQE
;
A
#
# COMPACT_ATOMS: atom_id res chain seq x y z
N MET A 1 -46.15 -33.17 -10.93
CA MET A 1 -45.91 -34.62 -11.14
C MET A 1 -44.45 -34.85 -11.52
N ARG A 2 -43.64 -35.36 -10.58
CA ARG A 2 -42.62 -36.39 -10.81
C ARG A 2 -42.16 -36.87 -9.44
N ALA A 3 -42.48 -38.12 -9.14
CA ALA A 3 -42.27 -38.75 -7.86
C ALA A 3 -40.81 -39.20 -7.71
N ALA A 4 -40.32 -39.07 -6.48
CA ALA A 4 -39.10 -39.68 -5.99
C ALA A 4 -39.27 -41.20 -5.78
N ARG A 5 -38.21 -41.97 -6.00
CA ARG A 5 -37.94 -43.23 -5.29
C ARG A 5 -36.45 -43.34 -4.96
N ARG A 6 -36.17 -43.46 -3.65
CA ARG A 6 -34.88 -43.79 -3.02
C ARG A 6 -34.55 -45.27 -3.19
N VAL A 7 -33.26 -45.63 -3.27
CA VAL A 7 -32.63 -46.81 -2.61
C VAL A 7 -31.10 -46.52 -2.45
N PRO A 8 -30.30 -47.24 -1.63
CA PRO A 8 -29.71 -46.72 -0.39
C PRO A 8 -28.17 -46.65 -0.39
N SER A 9 -27.68 -45.87 0.58
CA SER A 9 -26.29 -45.62 0.93
C SER A 9 -25.69 -46.72 1.80
N THR A 10 -24.95 -47.66 1.22
CA THR A 10 -23.93 -48.48 1.93
C THR A 10 -23.13 -49.28 0.89
N LEU A 11 -21.97 -48.75 0.46
CA LEU A 11 -20.81 -49.42 -0.20
C LEU A 11 -20.02 -48.44 -1.11
N VAL A 12 -19.70 -47.22 -0.65
CA VAL A 12 -18.91 -46.24 -1.45
C VAL A 12 -17.64 -45.75 -0.74
N SER A 13 -17.38 -46.14 0.51
CA SER A 13 -16.26 -45.54 1.28
C SER A 13 -14.92 -46.27 1.23
N CYS A 14 -14.73 -47.29 0.39
CA CYS A 14 -13.43 -48.02 0.33
C CYS A 14 -12.79 -48.17 -1.06
N VAL A 15 -13.33 -47.54 -2.12
CA VAL A 15 -12.78 -47.67 -3.49
C VAL A 15 -12.36 -46.32 -4.11
N THR A 16 -12.64 -45.20 -3.45
CA THR A 16 -12.31 -43.85 -3.95
C THR A 16 -10.93 -43.33 -3.54
N THR A 17 -10.29 -43.89 -2.50
CA THR A 17 -8.96 -43.45 -2.04
C THR A 17 -7.77 -44.07 -2.78
N GLN A 18 -7.96 -45.16 -3.53
CA GLN A 18 -6.88 -45.77 -4.33
C GLN A 18 -6.85 -45.35 -5.81
N ARG A 19 -7.89 -44.69 -6.34
CA ARG A 19 -7.87 -44.13 -7.71
C ARG A 19 -7.27 -42.73 -7.79
N ALA A 20 -7.37 -41.93 -6.72
CA ALA A 20 -6.82 -40.57 -6.69
C ALA A 20 -5.28 -40.58 -6.65
N SER A 21 -4.67 -41.45 -5.85
CA SER A 21 -3.21 -41.53 -5.74
C SER A 21 -2.52 -42.09 -6.98
N PHE A 22 -3.15 -43.03 -7.71
CA PHE A 22 -2.62 -43.53 -8.98
C PHE A 22 -2.83 -42.53 -10.14
N SER A 23 -3.92 -41.76 -10.14
CA SER A 23 -4.18 -40.70 -11.13
C SER A 23 -3.24 -39.51 -10.96
N GLU A 24 -2.97 -39.08 -9.73
CA GLU A 24 -2.02 -37.98 -9.46
C GLU A 24 -0.58 -38.40 -9.75
N SER A 25 -0.19 -39.64 -9.44
CA SER A 25 1.16 -40.14 -9.74
C SER A 25 1.40 -40.29 -11.25
N VAL A 26 0.40 -40.73 -12.02
CA VAL A 26 0.51 -40.85 -13.48
C VAL A 26 0.42 -39.48 -14.16
N MET A 27 -0.40 -38.54 -13.67
CA MET A 27 -0.42 -37.16 -14.17
C MET A 27 0.85 -36.38 -13.83
N THR A 28 1.46 -36.60 -12.66
CA THR A 28 2.73 -35.97 -12.28
C THR A 28 3.93 -36.59 -13.02
N LEU A 29 3.95 -37.91 -13.26
CA LEU A 29 4.94 -38.56 -14.14
C LEU A 29 4.76 -38.16 -15.62
N GLN A 30 3.53 -37.99 -16.09
CA GLN A 30 3.26 -37.46 -17.44
C GLN A 30 3.70 -36.01 -17.60
N GLN A 31 3.74 -35.21 -16.52
CA GLN A 31 4.28 -33.85 -16.56
C GLN A 31 5.80 -33.81 -16.73
N GLN A 32 6.56 -34.76 -16.16
CA GLN A 32 8.02 -34.77 -16.25
C GLN A 32 8.58 -35.04 -17.66
N HIS A 33 7.85 -35.78 -18.50
CA HIS A 33 8.17 -35.98 -19.92
C HIS A 33 7.16 -35.32 -20.87
N SER A 34 6.33 -34.38 -20.37
CA SER A 34 5.20 -33.81 -21.11
C SER A 34 5.64 -33.10 -22.38
N SER A 35 6.70 -32.28 -22.36
CA SER A 35 7.12 -31.56 -23.57
C SER A 35 7.58 -32.54 -24.66
N GLU A 36 8.43 -33.51 -24.32
CA GLU A 36 8.96 -34.46 -25.28
C GLU A 36 7.88 -35.43 -25.79
N THR A 37 7.03 -35.94 -24.89
CA THR A 37 5.97 -36.89 -25.26
C THR A 37 4.87 -36.18 -26.06
N LEU A 38 4.46 -34.98 -25.67
CA LEU A 38 3.41 -34.24 -26.37
C LEU A 38 3.87 -33.69 -27.72
N THR A 39 5.15 -33.32 -27.87
CA THR A 39 5.66 -32.74 -29.12
C THR A 39 6.27 -33.75 -30.08
N LYS A 40 6.76 -34.91 -29.60
CA LYS A 40 7.43 -35.91 -30.44
C LYS A 40 6.64 -37.19 -30.68
N THR A 41 5.56 -37.46 -29.93
CA THR A 41 4.78 -38.69 -30.11
C THR A 41 3.40 -38.42 -30.73
N HIS A 42 3.08 -39.16 -31.79
CA HIS A 42 1.75 -39.15 -32.35
C HIS A 42 0.74 -39.70 -31.33
N GLY A 43 -0.39 -39.02 -31.13
CA GLY A 43 -1.39 -39.40 -30.15
C GLY A 43 -1.05 -39.00 -28.71
N PHE A 44 -0.06 -38.10 -28.53
CA PHE A 44 0.25 -37.42 -27.27
C PHE A 44 0.56 -38.37 -26.09
N GLY A 45 1.09 -39.55 -26.37
CA GLY A 45 1.32 -40.62 -25.39
C GLY A 45 0.04 -41.27 -24.83
N MET A 46 -1.14 -40.88 -25.31
CA MET A 46 -2.44 -41.40 -24.88
C MET A 46 -2.94 -42.56 -25.75
N ILE A 47 -2.51 -42.60 -27.02
CA ILE A 47 -2.89 -43.64 -27.98
C ILE A 47 -1.80 -44.72 -28.02
N ASN A 48 -2.19 -45.97 -27.78
CA ASN A 48 -1.30 -47.10 -27.95
C ASN A 48 -1.26 -47.55 -29.43
N HIS A 49 -0.25 -47.10 -30.17
CA HIS A 49 -0.02 -47.50 -31.57
C HIS A 49 0.63 -48.90 -31.71
N GLY A 50 0.95 -49.57 -30.60
CA GLY A 50 1.44 -50.96 -30.59
C GLY A 50 0.33 -52.00 -30.51
N ALA A 51 -0.95 -51.59 -30.58
CA ALA A 51 -2.08 -52.51 -30.51
C ALA A 51 -2.21 -53.34 -31.80
N VAL A 52 -2.16 -54.67 -31.67
CA VAL A 52 -2.45 -55.59 -32.77
C VAL A 52 -3.95 -55.58 -33.02
N ILE A 53 -4.36 -55.18 -34.22
CA ILE A 53 -5.76 -55.21 -34.63
C ILE A 53 -6.20 -56.69 -34.70
N SER A 54 -7.10 -57.10 -33.79
CA SER A 54 -7.55 -58.49 -33.62
C SER A 54 -8.25 -59.06 -34.88
N LYS A 55 -8.19 -60.39 -35.02
CA LYS A 55 -8.73 -61.22 -36.13
C LYS A 55 -10.22 -61.01 -36.45
N ASP A 56 -10.98 -60.36 -35.57
CA ASP A 56 -12.39 -60.04 -35.81
C ASP A 56 -12.61 -58.88 -36.80
N SER A 57 -11.55 -58.19 -37.20
CA SER A 57 -11.59 -57.18 -38.27
C SER A 57 -10.75 -57.65 -39.46
N LYS A 58 -11.36 -57.70 -40.66
CA LYS A 58 -10.70 -58.06 -41.93
C LYS A 58 -9.74 -56.94 -42.36
N THR A 59 -8.61 -56.79 -41.68
CA THR A 59 -7.54 -55.88 -42.08
C THR A 59 -6.44 -56.68 -42.76
N THR A 60 -6.06 -56.27 -43.98
CA THR A 60 -4.92 -56.84 -44.73
C THR A 60 -3.62 -56.25 -44.21
N ALA A 61 -2.51 -56.97 -44.38
CA ALA A 61 -1.18 -56.45 -44.06
C ALA A 61 -0.91 -55.10 -44.75
N ALA A 62 -0.10 -54.24 -44.11
CA ALA A 62 0.32 -52.97 -44.68
C ALA A 62 1.01 -53.18 -46.03
N ALA A 63 0.77 -52.27 -46.97
CA ALA A 63 1.40 -52.32 -48.29
C ALA A 63 2.92 -52.05 -48.18
N ASP A 64 3.73 -52.87 -48.85
CA ASP A 64 5.20 -52.84 -48.74
C ASP A 64 5.81 -51.54 -49.29
N LEU A 65 5.34 -51.10 -50.47
CA LEU A 65 5.74 -49.83 -51.08
C LEU A 65 4.51 -49.00 -51.39
N ALA A 66 4.16 -48.11 -50.47
CA ALA A 66 3.02 -47.19 -50.63
C ALA A 66 3.39 -45.76 -50.21
N HIS A 67 3.03 -44.79 -51.06
CA HIS A 67 3.06 -43.38 -50.70
C HIS A 67 1.74 -43.01 -50.02
N THR A 68 1.79 -42.73 -48.72
CA THR A 68 0.60 -42.30 -47.96
C THR A 68 0.37 -40.80 -48.10
N GLY A 69 -0.87 -40.37 -47.89
CA GLY A 69 -1.17 -38.94 -47.72
C GLY A 69 -0.47 -38.38 -46.47
N VAL A 70 -0.18 -37.08 -46.44
CA VAL A 70 0.64 -36.45 -45.37
C VAL A 70 0.08 -36.73 -43.97
N GLN A 71 -1.24 -36.68 -43.82
CA GLN A 71 -1.93 -36.92 -42.55
C GLN A 71 -2.10 -38.41 -42.18
N TYR A 72 -1.73 -39.35 -43.04
CA TYR A 72 -1.95 -40.78 -42.83
C TYR A 72 -0.65 -41.57 -42.87
N GLY A 73 -0.60 -42.61 -42.05
CA GLY A 73 0.40 -43.67 -42.14
C GLY A 73 -0.27 -45.02 -42.39
N LEU A 74 0.52 -46.05 -42.58
CA LEU A 74 0.05 -47.42 -42.73
C LEU A 74 -0.34 -48.05 -41.39
N GLY A 75 -0.09 -47.35 -40.28
CA GLY A 75 -0.47 -47.81 -38.94
C GLY A 75 0.37 -48.95 -38.43
N THR A 76 1.61 -49.06 -38.91
CA THR A 76 2.54 -50.12 -38.54
C THR A 76 3.22 -49.88 -37.19
N SER A 77 3.34 -48.63 -36.75
CA SER A 77 4.03 -48.27 -35.50
C SER A 77 3.61 -46.90 -34.97
N ALA A 78 4.15 -46.50 -33.81
CA ALA A 78 3.99 -45.14 -33.29
C ALA A 78 4.67 -44.06 -34.14
N ALA A 79 5.68 -44.43 -34.93
CA ALA A 79 6.35 -43.52 -35.87
C ALA A 79 5.58 -43.38 -37.19
N ASP A 80 4.81 -44.40 -37.57
CA ASP A 80 3.89 -44.36 -38.72
C ASP A 80 2.47 -44.79 -38.29
N PRO A 81 1.77 -43.94 -37.52
CA PRO A 81 0.42 -44.23 -37.03
C PRO A 81 -0.58 -44.16 -38.18
N TYR A 82 -1.76 -44.77 -38.02
CA TYR A 82 -2.82 -44.63 -39.01
C TYR A 82 -3.18 -43.17 -39.29
N LEU A 83 -3.16 -42.33 -38.25
CA LEU A 83 -3.37 -40.88 -38.34
C LEU A 83 -2.16 -40.14 -37.74
N ARG A 84 -1.45 -39.38 -38.58
CA ARG A 84 -0.36 -38.51 -38.14
C ARG A 84 -0.95 -37.25 -37.51
N THR A 85 -0.84 -37.17 -36.18
CA THR A 85 -1.37 -36.08 -35.35
C THR A 85 -0.40 -34.92 -35.13
N LEU A 86 0.90 -35.12 -35.39
CA LEU A 86 1.91 -34.06 -35.25
C LEU A 86 1.93 -33.22 -36.54
N PRO A 87 2.01 -31.89 -36.44
CA PRO A 87 2.10 -31.03 -37.62
C PRO A 87 3.45 -31.21 -38.32
N ASN A 88 3.46 -30.99 -39.63
CA ASN A 88 4.68 -30.97 -40.46
C ASN A 88 5.35 -29.58 -40.50
N LEU A 89 4.88 -28.63 -39.67
CA LEU A 89 5.43 -27.29 -39.52
C LEU A 89 6.31 -27.20 -38.26
N GLU A 90 7.21 -26.23 -38.23
CA GLU A 90 8.06 -25.95 -37.07
C GLU A 90 7.20 -25.61 -35.84
N LEU A 91 7.35 -26.40 -34.77
CA LEU A 91 6.70 -26.15 -33.49
C LEU A 91 7.51 -25.10 -32.72
N ARG A 92 6.92 -23.94 -32.45
CA ARG A 92 7.50 -22.90 -31.59
C ARG A 92 6.74 -22.84 -30.26
N PRO A 93 7.45 -22.77 -29.11
CA PRO A 93 6.79 -22.55 -27.83
C PRO A 93 6.10 -21.17 -27.83
N VAL A 94 5.04 -21.05 -27.04
CA VAL A 94 4.34 -19.76 -26.86
C VAL A 94 5.30 -18.75 -26.22
N GLU A 95 5.28 -17.51 -26.71
CA GLU A 95 6.06 -16.42 -26.11
C GLU A 95 5.71 -16.26 -24.63
N THR A 96 6.74 -16.10 -23.79
CA THR A 96 6.55 -16.04 -22.34
C THR A 96 5.81 -14.77 -21.93
N THR A 97 4.73 -14.92 -21.16
CA THR A 97 4.00 -13.78 -20.58
C THR A 97 4.65 -13.25 -19.30
N VAL A 98 5.77 -13.85 -18.86
CA VAL A 98 6.56 -13.36 -17.73
C VAL A 98 7.17 -12.04 -18.14
N VAL A 99 6.60 -10.95 -17.62
CA VAL A 99 7.12 -9.61 -17.90
C VAL A 99 8.24 -9.34 -16.91
N ASP A 100 9.46 -9.63 -17.31
CA ASP A 100 10.64 -9.14 -16.59
C ASP A 100 10.81 -7.66 -16.93
N ARG A 101 10.05 -6.80 -16.23
CA ARG A 101 9.99 -5.36 -16.54
C ARG A 101 11.24 -4.61 -16.13
N ASP A 102 11.98 -5.13 -15.17
CA ASP A 102 13.04 -4.37 -14.49
C ASP A 102 14.41 -5.05 -14.58
N GLY A 103 14.51 -6.32 -15.01
CA GLY A 103 15.77 -7.08 -15.09
C GLY A 103 16.49 -7.24 -13.74
N SER A 104 15.89 -6.75 -12.64
CA SER A 104 16.47 -6.64 -11.31
C SER A 104 16.54 -7.99 -10.58
N SER A 105 15.81 -9.00 -11.08
CA SER A 105 15.84 -10.38 -10.60
C SER A 105 16.87 -11.25 -11.32
N LEU A 106 17.44 -10.78 -12.44
CA LEU A 106 18.49 -11.50 -13.16
C LEU A 106 19.86 -11.15 -12.60
N GLN A 107 20.75 -12.13 -12.53
CA GLN A 107 22.15 -11.88 -12.17
C GLN A 107 22.85 -11.03 -13.24
N ALA A 108 23.76 -10.14 -12.81
CA ALA A 108 24.49 -9.28 -13.72
C ALA A 108 25.43 -10.10 -14.62
N THR A 109 25.27 -9.95 -15.94
CA THR A 109 26.19 -10.57 -16.91
C THR A 109 27.47 -9.73 -17.05
N LEU A 110 28.57 -10.34 -17.51
CA LEU A 110 29.83 -9.62 -17.75
C LEU A 110 29.67 -8.50 -18.79
N ASP A 111 28.93 -8.77 -19.87
CA ASP A 111 28.66 -7.79 -20.93
C ASP A 111 27.80 -6.62 -20.42
N GLU A 112 26.86 -6.91 -19.52
CA GLU A 112 26.11 -5.89 -18.81
C GLU A 112 27.02 -5.02 -17.94
N ILE A 113 27.89 -5.63 -17.12
CA ILE A 113 28.81 -4.91 -16.23
C ILE A 113 29.71 -3.94 -17.02
N GLN A 114 30.20 -4.36 -18.18
CA GLN A 114 31.03 -3.51 -19.05
C GLN A 114 30.25 -2.32 -19.64
N THR A 115 28.94 -2.46 -19.82
CA THR A 115 28.08 -1.43 -20.43
C THR A 115 27.27 -0.61 -19.41
N LEU A 116 27.40 -0.87 -18.11
CA LEU A 116 26.64 -0.20 -17.04
C LEU A 116 26.73 1.33 -17.11
N GLY A 117 27.88 1.90 -17.49
CA GLY A 117 28.03 3.35 -17.59
C GLY A 117 27.14 4.01 -18.65
N ALA A 118 26.70 3.26 -19.67
CA ALA A 118 25.86 3.76 -20.76
C ALA A 118 24.37 3.36 -20.61
N ARG A 119 24.06 2.41 -19.71
CA ARG A 119 22.68 1.94 -19.49
C ARG A 119 21.82 3.01 -18.83
N ARG A 120 20.52 2.99 -19.16
CA ARG A 120 19.49 3.88 -18.61
C ARG A 120 18.30 3.04 -18.20
N GLU A 121 18.12 2.90 -16.90
CA GLU A 121 17.16 1.96 -16.31
C GLU A 121 16.48 2.57 -15.07
N SER A 122 15.46 1.89 -14.56
CA SER A 122 14.71 2.34 -13.37
C SER A 122 15.59 2.38 -12.12
N LEU A 123 15.22 3.19 -11.11
CA LEU A 123 15.94 3.19 -9.82
C LEU A 123 15.95 1.81 -9.16
N ARG A 124 14.93 0.99 -9.42
CA ARG A 124 14.85 -0.39 -8.94
C ARG A 124 15.93 -1.28 -9.53
N TYR A 125 16.27 -1.12 -10.81
CA TYR A 125 17.42 -1.81 -11.41
C TYR A 125 18.75 -1.41 -10.76
N TRP A 126 18.90 -0.13 -10.40
CA TRP A 126 20.14 0.40 -9.84
C TRP A 126 20.36 -0.01 -8.37
N ILE A 127 19.34 0.08 -7.53
CA ILE A 127 19.48 0.00 -6.06
C ILE A 127 18.71 -1.20 -5.48
N GLY A 128 17.75 -1.75 -6.23
CA GLY A 128 16.88 -2.82 -5.76
C GLY A 128 17.24 -4.22 -6.26
N GLY A 129 16.58 -5.21 -5.65
CA GLY A 129 16.73 -6.62 -6.00
C GLY A 129 17.93 -7.30 -5.36
N GLU A 130 18.12 -8.59 -5.68
CA GLU A 130 19.21 -9.41 -5.09
C GLU A 130 20.60 -8.92 -5.52
N THR A 131 20.70 -8.27 -6.69
CA THR A 131 21.98 -7.84 -7.28
C THR A 131 21.92 -6.38 -7.75
N PRO A 132 21.99 -5.39 -6.84
CA PRO A 132 21.90 -3.98 -7.21
C PRO A 132 23.05 -3.57 -8.16
N ARG A 133 22.71 -2.86 -9.24
CA ARG A 133 23.67 -2.51 -10.31
C ARG A 133 24.50 -1.27 -10.03
N LEU A 134 24.05 -0.39 -9.14
CA LEU A 134 24.77 0.82 -8.76
C LEU A 134 26.07 0.50 -7.98
N PRO A 135 26.08 -0.42 -6.98
CA PRO A 135 27.32 -0.90 -6.39
C PRO A 135 28.26 -1.58 -7.40
N LEU A 136 27.71 -2.33 -8.36
CA LEU A 136 28.52 -2.97 -9.42
C LEU A 136 29.15 -1.94 -10.36
N TRP A 137 28.43 -0.88 -10.70
CA TRP A 137 28.97 0.25 -11.46
C TRP A 137 30.09 0.94 -10.68
N LEU A 138 29.93 1.21 -9.38
CA LEU A 138 31.02 1.79 -8.57
C LEU A 138 32.25 0.89 -8.53
N ARG A 139 32.07 -0.43 -8.42
CA ARG A 139 33.18 -1.39 -8.47
C ARG A 139 33.86 -1.45 -9.84
N SER A 140 33.15 -1.21 -10.95
CA SER A 140 33.74 -1.19 -12.29
C SER A 140 34.59 0.06 -12.55
N LEU A 141 34.39 1.14 -11.79
CA LEU A 141 35.21 2.36 -11.83
C LEU A 141 36.59 2.20 -11.16
N LYS A 142 36.83 1.10 -10.45
CA LYS A 142 38.13 0.84 -9.82
C LYS A 142 39.23 0.70 -10.86
N SER A 143 40.38 1.27 -10.52
CA SER A 143 41.63 1.00 -11.24
C SER A 143 42.19 -0.35 -10.77
N GLN A 144 43.00 -1.02 -11.60
CA GLN A 144 43.56 -2.35 -11.30
C GLN A 144 44.10 -2.42 -9.86
N ASN A 145 43.71 -3.50 -9.15
CA ASN A 145 43.85 -3.66 -7.70
C ASN A 145 45.28 -3.33 -7.20
N ALA A 146 45.47 -2.12 -6.67
CA ALA A 146 46.61 -1.81 -5.82
C ALA A 146 46.32 -2.35 -4.41
N LEU A 147 47.12 -3.33 -3.98
CA LEU A 147 47.14 -3.79 -2.60
C LEU A 147 47.48 -2.62 -1.66
N PRO A 148 47.04 -2.65 -0.39
CA PRO A 148 47.41 -1.66 0.60
C PRO A 148 48.94 -1.53 0.66
N VAL A 149 49.42 -0.29 0.74
CA VAL A 149 50.85 0.01 0.85
C VAL A 149 51.37 -0.62 2.15
N SER A 150 52.43 -1.42 2.04
CA SER A 150 53.03 -2.08 3.21
C SER A 150 53.67 -1.05 4.15
N SER A 151 53.91 -1.43 5.41
CA SER A 151 54.65 -0.59 6.36
C SER A 151 56.01 -0.14 5.82
N LYS A 152 56.68 -0.97 5.00
CA LYS A 152 57.91 -0.62 4.28
C LYS A 152 57.72 0.46 3.21
N GLY A 153 56.56 0.53 2.56
CA GLY A 153 56.27 1.62 1.62
C GLY A 153 56.17 2.97 2.34
N ALA A 154 55.58 2.99 3.53
CA ALA A 154 55.52 4.20 4.36
C ALA A 154 56.92 4.66 4.83
N THR A 155 57.82 3.72 5.17
CA THR A 155 59.21 4.07 5.51
C THR A 155 59.96 4.62 4.31
N ILE A 156 59.77 4.09 3.10
CA ILE A 156 60.38 4.63 1.86
C ILE A 156 59.97 6.09 1.62
N LEU A 157 58.71 6.44 1.82
CA LEU A 157 58.26 7.85 1.68
C LEU A 157 58.92 8.76 2.72
N HIS A 158 59.04 8.30 3.96
CA HIS A 158 59.64 9.05 5.05
C HIS A 158 61.17 9.18 4.89
N GLU A 159 61.85 8.11 4.46
CA GLU A 159 63.28 8.09 4.14
C GLU A 159 63.56 9.02 2.95
N PHE A 160 62.72 9.01 1.92
CA PHE A 160 62.90 9.89 0.77
C PHE A 160 62.76 11.37 1.16
N GLU A 161 61.77 11.73 1.97
CA GLU A 161 61.56 13.11 2.42
C GLU A 161 62.68 13.62 3.35
N ASN A 162 63.14 12.78 4.29
CA ASN A 162 64.01 13.22 5.40
C ASN A 162 65.49 12.83 5.25
N VAL A 163 65.82 11.89 4.37
CA VAL A 163 67.18 11.36 4.20
C VAL A 163 67.66 11.57 2.77
N THR A 164 66.93 11.08 1.77
CA THR A 164 67.38 11.12 0.36
C THR A 164 67.45 12.53 -0.20
N ILE A 165 66.41 13.36 -0.01
CA ILE A 165 66.41 14.74 -0.51
C ILE A 165 67.52 15.59 0.14
N PRO A 166 67.66 15.62 1.49
CA PRO A 166 68.74 16.36 2.13
C PRO A 166 70.14 15.86 1.72
N ALA A 167 70.35 14.55 1.62
CA ALA A 167 71.63 13.97 1.20
C ALA A 167 72.01 14.36 -0.24
N ALA A 168 71.07 14.24 -1.18
CA ALA A 168 71.30 14.58 -2.59
C ALA A 168 71.60 16.09 -2.80
N CYS A 169 70.98 16.96 -1.98
CA CYS A 169 71.26 18.41 -2.01
C CYS A 169 72.61 18.74 -1.35
N ALA A 170 72.96 18.05 -0.25
CA ALA A 170 74.24 18.22 0.43
C ALA A 170 75.44 17.84 -0.45
N GLU A 171 75.31 16.78 -1.26
CA GLU A 171 76.32 16.38 -2.24
C GLU A 171 76.56 17.44 -3.33
N ARG A 172 75.57 18.31 -3.60
CA ARG A 172 75.63 19.35 -4.63
C ARG A 172 75.87 20.75 -4.10
N GLY A 173 75.84 20.93 -2.78
CA GLY A 173 75.93 22.25 -2.13
C GLY A 173 74.70 23.14 -2.35
N GLU A 174 73.53 22.55 -2.61
CA GLU A 174 72.28 23.27 -2.88
C GLU A 174 71.37 23.31 -1.63
N ASP A 175 70.49 24.31 -1.55
CA ASP A 175 69.50 24.40 -0.48
C ASP A 175 68.37 23.36 -0.67
N HIS A 176 68.27 22.43 0.27
CA HIS A 176 67.28 21.35 0.28
C HIS A 176 65.84 21.84 0.49
N ALA A 177 65.62 23.08 0.94
CA ALA A 177 64.28 23.63 1.19
C ALA A 177 63.39 23.68 -0.07
N ILE A 178 63.98 23.92 -1.25
CA ILE A 178 63.27 24.00 -2.53
C ILE A 178 62.74 22.62 -2.98
N PRO A 179 63.59 21.58 -3.13
CA PRO A 179 63.13 20.24 -3.48
C PRO A 179 62.21 19.61 -2.41
N GLN A 180 62.41 19.93 -1.13
CA GLN A 180 61.51 19.45 -0.07
C GLN A 180 60.11 20.07 -0.15
N LYS A 181 59.99 21.39 -0.37
CA LYS A 181 58.69 22.04 -0.63
C LYS A 181 57.99 21.48 -1.87
N ARG A 182 58.76 21.13 -2.90
CA ARG A 182 58.25 20.52 -4.14
C ARG A 182 57.76 19.10 -3.91
N TRP A 183 58.51 18.28 -3.16
CA TRP A 183 58.07 16.95 -2.74
C TRP A 183 56.75 17.03 -1.96
N GLN A 184 56.65 17.94 -0.99
CA GLN A 184 55.40 18.16 -0.25
C GLN A 184 54.24 18.60 -1.16
N SER A 185 54.51 19.43 -2.18
CA SER A 185 53.50 19.79 -3.18
C SER A 185 53.06 18.60 -4.03
N LEU A 186 53.98 17.71 -4.41
CA LEU A 186 53.66 16.48 -5.14
C LEU A 186 52.87 15.51 -4.27
N VAL A 187 53.30 15.26 -3.04
CA VAL A 187 52.58 14.42 -2.07
C VAL A 187 51.15 14.95 -1.90
N ARG A 188 50.97 16.26 -1.72
CA ARG A 188 49.64 16.89 -1.66
C ARG A 188 48.84 16.62 -2.95
N ARG A 189 49.46 16.75 -4.12
CA ARG A 189 48.80 16.46 -5.40
C ARG A 189 48.36 14.99 -5.50
N PHE A 190 49.21 14.03 -5.15
CA PHE A 190 48.87 12.60 -5.14
C PHE A 190 47.78 12.25 -4.10
N VAL A 191 47.69 12.99 -2.99
CA VAL A 191 46.59 12.85 -2.00
C VAL A 191 45.30 13.53 -2.46
N THR A 192 45.39 14.58 -3.28
CA THR A 192 44.21 15.33 -3.78
C THR A 192 43.58 14.68 -5.01
N ILE A 193 44.37 14.12 -5.94
CA ILE A 193 43.87 13.41 -7.14
C ILE A 193 42.77 12.38 -6.80
N PRO A 194 42.97 11.41 -5.87
CA PRO A 194 41.95 10.41 -5.55
C PRO A 194 40.71 11.00 -4.89
N LYS A 195 40.81 12.21 -4.29
CA LYS A 195 39.66 12.92 -3.73
C LYS A 195 38.84 13.65 -4.78
N LEU A 196 39.43 14.12 -5.88
CA LEU A 196 38.75 14.90 -6.92
C LEU A 196 38.21 14.07 -8.09
N THR A 197 38.69 12.84 -8.27
CA THR A 197 38.39 11.99 -9.45
C THR A 197 37.85 10.61 -9.08
N VAL A 198 37.08 10.50 -8.00
CA VAL A 198 36.52 9.22 -7.50
C VAL A 198 35.66 8.56 -8.58
N LEU A 199 34.74 9.32 -9.19
CA LEU A 199 33.71 8.78 -10.10
C LEU A 199 34.13 8.70 -11.58
N SER A 200 35.35 9.13 -11.93
CA SER A 200 35.86 9.09 -13.31
C SER A 200 37.20 8.34 -13.38
N ARG A 201 37.15 7.09 -13.83
CA ARG A 201 38.34 6.24 -13.94
C ARG A 201 39.36 6.78 -14.92
N SER A 202 38.92 7.23 -16.10
CA SER A 202 39.81 7.76 -17.14
C SER A 202 40.47 9.07 -16.71
N ALA A 203 39.73 9.98 -16.08
CA ALA A 203 40.29 11.22 -15.56
C ALA A 203 41.30 10.96 -14.42
N PHE A 204 40.99 10.02 -13.52
CA PHE A 204 41.90 9.60 -12.45
C PHE A 204 43.19 9.01 -13.01
N GLU A 205 43.10 8.02 -13.90
CA GLU A 205 44.27 7.34 -14.48
C GLU A 205 45.13 8.33 -15.29
N GLY A 206 44.50 9.22 -16.07
CA GLY A 206 45.19 10.26 -16.82
C GLY A 206 45.91 11.30 -15.95
N GLN A 207 45.25 11.81 -14.89
CA GLN A 207 45.87 12.76 -13.96
C GLN A 207 47.00 12.10 -13.14
N LEU A 208 46.82 10.84 -12.75
CA LEU A 208 47.81 10.07 -12.02
C LEU A 208 49.04 9.80 -12.88
N GLU A 209 48.85 9.38 -14.14
CA GLU A 209 49.95 9.15 -15.08
C GLU A 209 50.72 10.45 -15.39
N LEU A 210 49.98 11.55 -15.60
CA LEU A 210 50.59 12.87 -15.83
C LEU A 210 51.37 13.34 -14.60
N ALA A 211 50.81 13.20 -13.38
CA ALA A 211 51.53 13.53 -12.15
C ALA A 211 52.79 12.67 -11.96
N THR A 212 52.74 11.37 -12.28
CA THR A 212 53.90 10.48 -12.24
C THR A 212 54.97 10.89 -13.25
N LYS A 213 54.60 11.17 -14.50
CA LYS A 213 55.54 11.61 -15.55
C LYS A 213 56.20 12.94 -15.20
N GLU A 214 55.41 13.92 -14.75
CA GLU A 214 55.92 15.22 -14.31
C GLU A 214 56.87 15.07 -13.11
N SER A 215 56.52 14.22 -12.12
CA SER A 215 57.37 14.00 -10.95
C SER A 215 58.73 13.39 -11.31
N LEU A 216 58.75 12.41 -12.23
CA LEU A 216 59.98 11.76 -12.68
C LEU A 216 60.83 12.67 -13.58
N ALA A 217 60.20 13.47 -14.44
CA ALA A 217 60.91 14.43 -15.29
C ALA A 217 61.55 15.55 -14.46
N PHE A 218 60.89 15.99 -13.39
CA PHE A 218 61.28 17.17 -12.63
C PHE A 218 62.34 16.88 -11.55
N PHE A 219 62.34 15.68 -10.96
CA PHE A 219 63.39 15.23 -10.03
C PHE A 219 64.49 14.39 -10.71
N GLY A 220 64.34 14.08 -12.00
CA GLY A 220 65.30 13.29 -12.76
C GLY A 220 66.71 13.90 -12.84
N THR A 221 66.84 15.20 -12.55
CA THR A 221 68.14 15.86 -12.37
C THR A 221 68.60 15.89 -10.93
N ASP A 222 67.71 15.88 -9.93
CA ASP A 222 67.97 16.37 -8.56
C ASP A 222 68.15 15.26 -7.49
N ALA A 223 67.72 14.02 -7.77
CA ALA A 223 67.75 12.90 -6.82
C ALA A 223 68.19 11.57 -7.49
N PRO A 224 68.62 10.56 -6.73
CA PRO A 224 68.89 9.22 -7.26
C PRO A 224 67.62 8.65 -7.91
N LEU A 225 67.72 8.29 -9.19
CA LEU A 225 66.59 7.90 -10.04
C LEU A 225 65.82 6.69 -9.50
N ASP A 226 66.48 5.74 -8.86
CA ASP A 226 65.86 4.50 -8.38
C ASP A 226 65.07 4.69 -7.07
N GLU A 227 65.56 5.52 -6.15
CA GLU A 227 64.86 5.86 -4.91
C GLU A 227 63.65 6.77 -5.21
N LEU A 228 63.82 7.74 -6.12
CA LEU A 228 62.73 8.59 -6.60
C LEU A 228 61.62 7.76 -7.26
N ARG A 229 61.97 6.83 -8.17
CA ARG A 229 60.99 5.95 -8.83
C ARG A 229 60.22 5.12 -7.82
N SER A 230 60.91 4.60 -6.80
CA SER A 230 60.30 3.80 -5.74
C SER A 230 59.33 4.64 -4.91
N ALA A 231 59.73 5.85 -4.49
CA ALA A 231 58.88 6.74 -3.71
C ALA A 231 57.64 7.22 -4.50
N VAL A 232 57.80 7.58 -5.78
CA VAL A 232 56.69 7.99 -6.65
C VAL A 232 55.74 6.82 -6.95
N GLU A 233 56.24 5.61 -7.16
CA GLU A 233 55.40 4.42 -7.34
C GLU A 233 54.63 4.07 -6.06
N VAL A 234 55.23 4.28 -4.88
CA VAL A 234 54.50 4.15 -3.60
C VAL A 234 53.37 5.18 -3.50
N LEU A 235 53.62 6.45 -3.82
CA LEU A 235 52.56 7.49 -3.86
C LEU A 235 51.45 7.13 -4.85
N ARG A 236 51.82 6.61 -6.02
CA ARG A 236 50.87 6.14 -7.04
C ARG A 236 49.98 5.01 -6.50
N ARG A 237 50.56 3.99 -5.86
CA ARG A 237 49.82 2.88 -5.24
C ARG A 237 48.94 3.34 -4.09
N GLN A 238 49.43 4.28 -3.28
CA GLN A 238 48.66 4.89 -2.19
C GLN A 238 47.43 5.62 -2.74
N ALA A 239 47.57 6.40 -3.81
CA ALA A 239 46.46 7.10 -4.45
C ALA A 239 45.41 6.14 -5.04
N ILE A 240 45.85 5.06 -5.72
CA ILE A 240 44.94 4.03 -6.25
C ILE A 240 44.19 3.34 -5.11
N HIS A 241 44.90 2.96 -4.04
CA HIS A 241 44.31 2.30 -2.89
C HIS A 241 43.28 3.21 -2.18
N GLN A 242 43.62 4.48 -1.93
CA GLN A 242 42.70 5.45 -1.31
C GLN A 242 41.43 5.66 -2.15
N ARG A 243 41.55 5.79 -3.48
CA ARG A 243 40.38 5.92 -4.36
C ARG A 243 39.53 4.65 -4.37
N ASN A 244 40.16 3.48 -4.51
CA ASN A 244 39.44 2.21 -4.57
C ASN A 244 38.74 1.91 -3.24
N ALA A 245 39.35 2.23 -2.09
CA ALA A 245 38.73 2.10 -0.77
C ALA A 245 37.48 2.99 -0.66
N LYS A 246 37.56 4.26 -1.09
CA LYS A 246 36.39 5.16 -1.09
C LYS A 246 35.25 4.64 -1.99
N LEU A 247 35.56 4.00 -3.13
CA LEU A 247 34.56 3.36 -3.99
C LEU A 247 33.95 2.10 -3.35
N ASP A 248 34.76 1.33 -2.61
CA ASP A 248 34.27 0.17 -1.86
C ASP A 248 33.35 0.55 -0.72
N ASP A 249 33.70 1.59 0.03
CA ASP A 249 32.88 2.12 1.12
C ASP A 249 31.52 2.58 0.56
N LEU A 250 31.52 3.36 -0.52
CA LEU A 250 30.28 3.79 -1.19
C LEU A 250 29.46 2.60 -1.72
N ALA A 251 30.11 1.62 -2.34
CA ALA A 251 29.43 0.43 -2.85
C ALA A 251 28.84 -0.41 -1.71
N ALA A 252 29.52 -0.52 -0.56
CA ALA A 252 29.03 -1.23 0.61
C ALA A 252 27.78 -0.55 1.20
N THR A 253 27.81 0.77 1.38
CA THR A 253 26.64 1.52 1.87
C THR A 253 25.42 1.36 0.94
N LEU A 254 25.65 1.40 -0.38
CA LEU A 254 24.59 1.25 -1.39
C LEU A 254 24.15 -0.20 -1.64
N SER A 255 24.88 -1.19 -1.13
CA SER A 255 24.49 -2.61 -1.25
C SER A 255 23.32 -2.97 -0.33
N ASN A 256 23.06 -2.15 0.70
CA ASN A 256 21.92 -2.32 1.60
C ASN A 256 20.64 -1.74 0.96
N GLY A 257 20.09 -2.45 -0.04
CA GLY A 257 18.88 -2.03 -0.78
C GLY A 257 17.64 -1.78 0.11
N GLU A 258 17.56 -2.43 1.27
CA GLU A 258 16.49 -2.22 2.25
C GLU A 258 16.45 -0.81 2.85
N LEU A 259 17.61 -0.13 2.96
CA LEU A 259 17.70 1.25 3.45
C LEU A 259 16.86 2.20 2.59
N VAL A 260 16.82 1.91 1.28
CA VAL A 260 16.26 2.77 0.24
C VAL A 260 14.97 2.15 -0.36
N ALA A 261 14.45 1.09 0.26
CA ALA A 261 13.29 0.32 -0.20
C ALA A 261 13.32 0.04 -1.71
N ASP A 262 14.45 -0.52 -2.20
CA ASP A 262 14.65 -0.86 -3.60
C ASP A 262 14.49 0.34 -4.59
N GLY A 263 14.68 1.57 -4.13
CA GLY A 263 14.64 2.79 -4.94
C GLY A 263 13.30 3.55 -4.92
N ASP A 264 12.22 2.93 -4.46
CA ASP A 264 10.90 3.59 -4.38
C ASP A 264 10.88 4.68 -3.31
N ALA A 265 11.59 4.46 -2.19
CA ALA A 265 11.71 5.47 -1.14
C ALA A 265 12.46 6.72 -1.61
N VAL A 266 13.36 6.61 -2.60
CA VAL A 266 14.05 7.76 -3.19
C VAL A 266 13.07 8.62 -3.97
N TRP A 267 12.26 8.01 -4.84
CA TRP A 267 11.24 8.75 -5.59
C TRP A 267 10.21 9.40 -4.67
N ALA A 268 9.71 8.65 -3.68
CA ALA A 268 8.74 9.18 -2.73
C ALA A 268 9.30 10.35 -1.90
N THR A 269 10.55 10.25 -1.43
CA THR A 269 11.22 11.36 -0.73
C THR A 269 11.42 12.56 -1.66
N PHE A 270 11.85 12.34 -2.90
CA PHE A 270 11.97 13.40 -3.90
C PHE A 270 10.64 14.13 -4.12
N PHE A 271 9.53 13.43 -4.36
CA PHE A 271 8.22 14.07 -4.54
C PHE A 271 7.73 14.77 -3.27
N SER A 272 8.03 14.22 -2.09
CA SER A 272 7.73 14.86 -0.80
C SER A 272 8.48 16.19 -0.64
N LEU A 273 9.79 16.21 -0.94
CA LEU A 273 10.62 17.41 -0.90
C LEU A 273 10.13 18.48 -1.87
N VAL A 274 9.76 18.08 -3.09
CA VAL A 274 9.17 19.02 -4.06
C VAL A 274 7.87 19.60 -3.51
N LYS A 275 6.99 18.79 -2.90
CA LYS A 275 5.73 19.26 -2.30
C LYS A 275 5.96 20.23 -1.15
N GLU A 276 6.94 19.95 -0.28
CA GLU A 276 7.30 20.78 0.88
C GLU A 276 7.84 22.15 0.42
N HIS A 277 8.76 22.16 -0.54
CA HIS A 277 9.40 23.38 -1.04
C HIS A 277 8.66 24.06 -2.21
N ARG A 278 7.51 23.53 -2.65
CA ARG A 278 6.69 24.14 -3.73
C ARG A 278 6.13 25.50 -3.31
N ALA A 279 5.77 25.68 -2.05
CA ALA A 279 5.17 26.92 -1.54
C ALA A 279 6.17 28.08 -1.39
N SER A 280 7.46 27.77 -1.17
CA SER A 280 8.54 28.75 -1.26
C SER A 280 8.85 28.98 -2.74
N SER A 281 8.38 30.10 -3.28
CA SER A 281 8.28 30.46 -4.71
C SER A 281 9.51 30.30 -5.62
N ASP A 282 10.66 29.85 -5.11
CA ASP A 282 11.95 29.85 -5.81
C ASP A 282 12.27 28.53 -6.52
N LEU A 283 11.48 27.47 -6.32
CA LEU A 283 11.75 26.14 -6.89
C LEU A 283 11.58 26.12 -8.41
N PHE A 284 10.47 26.70 -8.89
CA PHE A 284 10.10 26.75 -10.31
C PHE A 284 10.28 28.13 -10.93
N SER A 285 10.54 29.18 -10.15
CA SER A 285 10.80 30.52 -10.70
C SER A 285 12.27 30.68 -11.07
N ASN A 286 12.52 31.24 -12.26
CA ASN A 286 13.80 31.90 -12.54
C ASN A 286 13.57 33.37 -12.18
N ALA A 287 14.42 33.96 -11.33
CA ALA A 287 14.32 35.37 -10.89
C ALA A 287 14.32 36.43 -12.02
N LYS A 288 14.28 36.04 -13.30
CA LYS A 288 14.21 36.88 -14.50
C LYS A 288 12.92 36.71 -15.32
N GLU A 289 12.04 35.77 -14.99
CA GLU A 289 10.81 35.52 -15.74
C GLU A 289 9.60 35.47 -14.79
N SER A 290 8.62 36.37 -14.97
CA SER A 290 7.29 36.27 -14.34
C SER A 290 6.23 35.95 -15.40
N PRO A 291 5.03 35.49 -15.01
CA PRO A 291 4.70 34.40 -14.09
C PRO A 291 4.23 33.15 -14.88
N ALA A 292 4.34 31.96 -14.29
CA ALA A 292 4.17 30.62 -14.89
C ALA A 292 5.35 30.18 -15.78
N SER A 293 6.46 29.78 -15.15
CA SER A 293 7.58 29.18 -15.86
C SER A 293 7.10 27.92 -16.59
N SER A 294 7.46 27.75 -17.86
CA SER A 294 7.12 26.55 -18.63
C SER A 294 7.53 25.25 -17.93
N LEU A 295 8.48 25.32 -16.99
CA LEU A 295 8.88 24.22 -16.11
C LEU A 295 7.79 23.81 -15.11
N GLU A 296 7.10 24.74 -14.46
CA GLU A 296 5.98 24.41 -13.55
C GLU A 296 4.83 23.77 -14.33
N PHE A 297 4.51 24.35 -15.50
CA PHE A 297 3.48 23.80 -16.38
C PHE A 297 3.80 22.36 -16.83
N VAL A 298 5.04 22.11 -17.24
CA VAL A 298 5.48 20.75 -17.63
C VAL A 298 5.47 19.80 -16.44
N TRP A 299 5.93 20.25 -15.27
CA TRP A 299 5.91 19.45 -14.05
C TRP A 299 4.49 18.99 -13.74
N ASP A 300 3.52 19.91 -13.70
CA ASP A 300 2.12 19.58 -13.44
C ASP A 300 1.55 18.64 -14.51
N SER A 301 1.86 18.88 -15.80
CA SER A 301 1.44 18.00 -16.89
C SER A 301 1.96 16.56 -16.76
N VAL A 302 3.24 16.40 -16.40
CA VAL A 302 3.88 15.09 -16.20
C VAL A 302 3.27 14.37 -14.99
N VAL A 303 3.16 15.05 -13.84
CA VAL A 303 2.65 14.45 -12.60
C VAL A 303 1.18 14.04 -12.73
N GLU A 304 0.36 14.82 -13.44
CA GLU A 304 -1.07 14.51 -13.67
C GLU A 304 -1.28 13.37 -14.69
N SER A 305 -0.42 13.22 -15.70
CA SER A 305 -0.63 12.26 -16.80
C SER A 305 -0.41 10.80 -16.38
N THR A 306 0.66 10.55 -15.62
CA THR A 306 0.99 9.35 -14.81
C THR A 306 2.44 9.53 -14.40
N ALA A 307 2.74 9.57 -13.10
CA ALA A 307 4.12 9.64 -12.59
C ALA A 307 4.85 8.30 -12.82
N ALA A 308 5.23 8.01 -14.07
CA ALA A 308 6.08 6.87 -14.37
C ALA A 308 7.50 7.12 -13.81
N PRO A 309 8.13 6.11 -13.20
CA PRO A 309 9.52 6.25 -12.77
C PRO A 309 10.42 6.50 -13.98
N ALA A 310 11.25 7.53 -13.90
CA ALA A 310 12.17 7.88 -14.97
C ALA A 310 13.27 6.81 -15.10
N LEU A 311 13.65 6.47 -16.34
CA LEU A 311 14.85 5.68 -16.60
C LEU A 311 16.08 6.60 -16.48
N VAL A 312 16.95 6.30 -15.52
CA VAL A 312 18.10 7.12 -15.14
C VAL A 312 19.41 6.39 -15.43
N SER A 313 20.48 7.15 -15.67
CA SER A 313 21.85 6.63 -15.73
C SER A 313 22.46 6.51 -14.34
N ALA A 314 23.49 5.69 -14.15
CA ALA A 314 24.13 5.47 -12.85
C ALA A 314 24.53 6.76 -12.09
N PRO A 315 25.16 7.79 -12.71
CA PRO A 315 25.49 9.03 -12.00
C PRO A 315 24.26 9.82 -11.51
N VAL A 316 23.16 9.76 -12.26
CA VAL A 316 21.89 10.42 -11.90
C VAL A 316 21.19 9.64 -10.78
N ALA A 317 21.24 8.31 -10.81
CA ALA A 317 20.76 7.48 -9.70
C ALA A 317 21.52 7.80 -8.40
N LEU A 318 22.85 7.88 -8.46
CA LEU A 318 23.67 8.25 -7.32
C LEU A 318 23.35 9.66 -6.80
N TYR A 319 23.10 10.62 -7.70
CA TYR A 319 22.68 11.98 -7.33
C TYR A 319 21.35 12.00 -6.58
N LEU A 320 20.35 11.26 -7.07
CA LEU A 320 19.04 11.16 -6.41
C LEU A 320 19.17 10.51 -5.02
N VAL A 321 20.01 9.47 -4.89
CA VAL A 321 20.29 8.86 -3.58
C VAL A 321 20.97 9.87 -2.64
N ALA A 322 22.00 10.57 -3.09
CA ALA A 322 22.70 11.58 -2.28
C ALA A 322 21.77 12.72 -1.83
N LEU A 323 20.92 13.21 -2.73
CA LEU A 323 19.90 14.22 -2.40
C LEU A 323 18.96 13.72 -1.30
N THR A 324 18.44 12.50 -1.44
CA THR A 324 17.52 11.95 -0.44
C THR A 324 18.20 11.69 0.89
N ALA A 325 19.41 11.14 0.88
CA ALA A 325 20.22 10.92 2.08
C ALA A 325 20.48 12.22 2.85
N ALA A 326 20.80 13.31 2.16
CA ALA A 326 21.03 14.63 2.77
C ALA A 326 19.79 15.14 3.52
N HIS A 327 18.60 14.96 2.96
CA HIS A 327 17.34 15.48 3.52
C HIS A 327 16.63 14.54 4.51
N THR A 328 16.93 13.24 4.50
CA THR A 328 16.39 12.28 5.48
C THR A 328 17.13 12.34 6.82
N VAL A 329 18.42 12.67 6.79
CA VAL A 329 19.29 12.76 7.98
C VAL A 329 18.86 13.88 8.93
N ILE A 330 18.10 14.90 8.51
CA ILE A 330 17.79 16.10 9.33
C ILE A 330 16.45 15.99 10.07
N ALA A 331 15.50 15.19 9.57
CA ALA A 331 14.11 15.26 10.04
C ALA A 331 13.85 14.53 11.39
N ASN A 332 14.65 13.52 11.76
CA ASN A 332 14.42 12.70 12.95
C ASN A 332 15.68 12.64 13.84
N ASP A 333 15.60 13.22 15.04
CA ASP A 333 16.63 13.11 16.09
C ASP A 333 16.54 11.81 16.91
N SER A 334 15.53 10.97 16.67
CA SER A 334 15.41 9.63 17.23
C SER A 334 15.87 8.58 16.23
N VAL A 335 16.61 7.61 16.74
CA VAL A 335 17.19 6.42 16.08
C VAL A 335 16.36 5.91 14.88
N SER A 336 17.04 5.83 13.73
CA SER A 336 16.71 5.10 12.48
C SER A 336 15.28 4.60 12.28
N GLU A 337 14.34 5.48 11.97
CA GLU A 337 13.26 5.08 11.07
C GLU A 337 13.84 5.02 9.65
N ARG A 338 13.80 3.82 9.04
CA ARG A 338 14.11 3.60 7.60
C ARG A 338 13.49 4.74 6.77
N ILE A 339 14.07 5.12 5.63
CA ILE A 339 13.55 6.23 4.77
C ILE A 339 12.03 6.06 4.48
N ARG A 340 11.55 4.82 4.46
CA ARG A 340 10.13 4.44 4.37
C ARG A 340 9.23 4.95 5.51
N GLY A 341 9.71 5.03 6.76
CA GLY A 341 8.94 5.47 7.92
C GLY A 341 8.39 6.90 7.79
N ARG A 342 9.10 7.76 7.05
CA ARG A 342 8.65 9.14 6.76
C ARG A 342 7.46 9.21 5.79
N ILE A 343 7.30 8.21 4.92
CA ILE A 343 6.28 8.22 3.85
C ILE A 343 5.00 7.50 4.31
N ASP A 344 5.15 6.48 5.15
CA ASP A 344 4.08 5.57 5.54
C ASP A 344 3.58 5.79 6.99
N GLN A 345 3.45 7.05 7.46
CA GLN A 345 2.72 7.33 8.71
C GLN A 345 1.24 6.86 8.68
N SER A 346 0.73 6.49 7.50
CA SER A 346 -0.60 5.93 7.29
C SER A 346 -0.63 4.39 7.14
N ALA A 347 0.51 3.73 6.90
CA ALA A 347 0.57 2.27 6.85
C ALA A 347 0.80 1.75 8.28
N THR A 348 -0.26 1.74 9.07
CA THR A 348 -0.32 1.08 10.38
C THR A 348 -0.26 -0.44 10.22
N THR A 349 0.81 -0.96 9.65
CA THR A 349 1.33 -2.28 10.01
C THR A 349 2.53 -2.03 10.89
N ALA A 350 2.28 -1.50 12.08
CA ALA A 350 3.18 -1.76 13.20
C ALA A 350 3.26 -3.28 13.27
N THR A 351 4.32 -3.86 12.72
CA THR A 351 4.75 -5.22 13.03
C THR A 351 4.70 -5.28 14.55
N SER A 352 3.73 -6.00 15.09
CA SER A 352 3.59 -6.16 16.52
C SER A 352 4.95 -6.59 17.03
N SER A 353 5.57 -5.79 17.92
CA SER A 353 6.92 -6.04 18.46
C SER A 353 7.09 -7.46 19.03
N SER A 354 5.98 -8.14 19.35
CA SER A 354 5.97 -9.56 19.64
C SER A 354 6.57 -10.42 18.52
N ALA A 355 6.37 -10.12 17.23
CA ALA A 355 6.80 -10.96 16.11
C ALA A 355 8.33 -11.18 16.03
N LEU A 356 9.12 -10.25 16.58
CA LEU A 356 10.59 -10.35 16.62
C LEU A 356 11.08 -11.34 17.69
N VAL A 357 10.25 -11.67 18.68
CA VAL A 357 10.59 -12.61 19.75
C VAL A 357 10.34 -14.06 19.31
N SER A 358 11.28 -14.95 19.62
CA SER A 358 11.20 -16.37 19.28
C SER A 358 9.89 -17.01 19.80
N PRO A 359 9.21 -17.84 18.99
CA PRO A 359 7.97 -18.51 19.42
C PRO A 359 8.20 -19.46 20.60
N ILE A 360 9.43 -19.96 20.79
CA ILE A 360 9.79 -20.83 21.93
C ILE A 360 9.76 -20.04 23.24
N GLU A 361 10.28 -18.82 23.24
CA GLU A 361 10.32 -17.95 24.42
C GLU A 361 8.92 -17.49 24.81
N LYS A 362 8.12 -17.08 23.82
CA LYS A 362 6.69 -16.77 24.03
C LYS A 362 5.92 -17.95 24.61
N ARG A 363 6.16 -19.16 24.11
CA ARG A 363 5.54 -20.39 24.62
C ARG A 363 5.93 -20.68 26.07
N ASN A 364 7.20 -20.50 26.41
CA ASN A 364 7.68 -20.70 27.78
C ASN A 364 7.11 -19.64 28.73
N PHE A 365 6.99 -18.39 28.28
CA PHE A 365 6.31 -17.32 29.01
C PHE A 365 4.84 -17.67 29.26
N VAL A 366 4.08 -17.98 28.19
CA VAL A 366 2.65 -18.33 28.30
C VAL A 366 2.45 -19.54 29.21
N ARG A 367 3.27 -20.60 29.08
CA ARG A 367 3.18 -21.77 29.96
C ARG A 367 3.41 -21.41 31.44
N LYS A 368 4.45 -20.61 31.74
CA LYS A 368 4.76 -20.18 33.11
C LYS A 368 3.65 -19.26 33.67
N ALA A 369 3.15 -18.33 32.87
CA ALA A 369 2.08 -17.42 33.27
C ALA A 369 0.75 -18.17 33.51
N LEU A 370 0.43 -19.15 32.65
CA LEU A 370 -0.75 -20.00 32.81
C LEU A 370 -0.63 -20.93 34.02
N GLN A 371 0.56 -21.48 34.31
CA GLN A 371 0.79 -22.29 35.52
C GLN A 371 0.75 -21.48 36.82
N ALA A 372 1.10 -20.19 36.77
CA ALA A 372 1.02 -19.29 37.92
C ALA A 372 -0.42 -18.80 38.20
N LEU A 373 -1.33 -18.90 37.23
CA LEU A 373 -2.75 -18.57 37.41
C LEU A 373 -3.46 -19.68 38.21
N ASN A 374 -4.16 -19.31 39.29
CA ASN A 374 -4.93 -20.25 40.10
C ASN A 374 -6.00 -20.99 39.28
N SER A 375 -6.22 -22.28 39.56
CA SER A 375 -7.22 -23.10 38.86
C SER A 375 -8.67 -22.58 39.01
N SER A 376 -8.94 -21.70 39.96
CA SER A 376 -10.23 -21.01 40.13
C SER A 376 -10.35 -19.75 39.28
N THR A 377 -9.25 -19.08 38.94
CA THR A 377 -9.27 -17.87 38.10
C THR A 377 -9.33 -18.22 36.61
N MET A 378 -8.73 -19.34 36.20
CA MET A 378 -8.77 -19.85 34.83
C MET A 378 -10.14 -20.37 34.37
N LEU A 379 -11.07 -20.57 35.31
CA LEU A 379 -12.44 -21.05 35.06
C LEU A 379 -13.48 -20.03 35.52
N SER A 380 -13.08 -18.76 35.61
CA SER A 380 -13.94 -17.65 36.02
C SER A 380 -14.79 -17.14 34.85
N GLU A 381 -15.89 -16.44 35.15
CA GLU A 381 -16.71 -15.76 34.13
C GLU A 381 -15.88 -14.77 33.29
N LYS A 382 -14.88 -14.13 33.90
CA LYS A 382 -13.92 -13.27 33.20
C LYS A 382 -13.10 -14.06 32.16
N SER A 383 -12.73 -15.31 32.45
CA SER A 383 -11.96 -16.17 31.52
C SER A 383 -12.79 -16.57 30.31
N GLU A 384 -14.07 -16.84 30.53
CA GLU A 384 -15.03 -17.12 29.45
C GLU A 384 -15.23 -15.89 28.56
N GLN A 385 -15.37 -14.69 29.13
CA GLN A 385 -15.51 -13.44 28.36
C GLN A 385 -14.28 -13.14 27.50
N VAL A 386 -13.06 -13.30 28.06
CA VAL A 386 -11.82 -13.10 27.31
C VAL A 386 -11.68 -14.13 26.20
N LEU A 387 -11.94 -15.41 26.46
CA LEU A 387 -11.87 -16.46 25.44
C LEU A 387 -12.93 -16.31 24.35
N ARG A 388 -14.14 -15.85 24.68
CA ARG A 388 -15.16 -15.47 23.68
C ARG A 388 -14.67 -14.34 22.78
N SER A 389 -14.02 -13.32 23.34
CA SER A 389 -13.46 -12.22 22.56
C SER A 389 -12.35 -12.68 21.60
N LEU A 390 -11.59 -13.71 21.99
CA LEU A 390 -10.54 -14.32 21.14
C LEU A 390 -11.14 -15.28 20.09
N ALA A 391 -12.20 -16.02 20.41
CA ALA A 391 -12.91 -16.89 19.47
C ALA A 391 -13.63 -16.12 18.35
N VAL A 392 -14.20 -14.94 18.65
CA VAL A 392 -14.78 -14.04 17.63
C VAL A 392 -13.75 -13.64 16.57
N LYS A 393 -12.47 -13.56 16.94
CA LYS A 393 -11.35 -13.29 16.02
C LYS A 393 -10.85 -14.53 15.26
N LYS A 394 -11.52 -15.68 15.41
CA LYS A 394 -11.13 -17.01 14.88
C LYS A 394 -9.78 -17.52 15.38
N GLU A 395 -9.27 -16.97 16.48
CA GLU A 395 -7.98 -17.37 17.07
C GLU A 395 -8.13 -18.58 18.01
N LEU A 396 -9.37 -18.94 18.34
CA LEU A 396 -9.70 -20.06 19.22
C LEU A 396 -10.92 -20.83 18.69
N PRO A 397 -10.89 -22.17 18.67
CA PRO A 397 -12.06 -22.99 18.41
C PRO A 397 -13.17 -22.77 19.44
N ASP A 398 -14.42 -22.63 18.96
CA ASP A 398 -15.61 -22.50 19.81
C ASP A 398 -15.78 -23.69 20.79
N SER A 399 -15.23 -24.86 20.43
CA SER A 399 -15.25 -26.06 21.28
C SER A 399 -14.53 -25.85 22.63
N ILE A 400 -13.44 -25.06 22.66
CA ILE A 400 -12.67 -24.79 23.88
C ILE A 400 -13.41 -23.79 24.76
N VAL A 401 -14.02 -22.76 24.16
CA VAL A 401 -14.85 -21.77 24.86
C VAL A 401 -16.08 -22.44 25.50
N ASN A 402 -16.77 -23.30 24.74
CA ASN A 402 -17.94 -24.03 25.20
C ASN A 402 -17.60 -25.04 26.31
N ALA A 403 -16.40 -25.64 26.28
CA ALA A 403 -15.94 -26.55 27.31
C ALA A 403 -15.74 -25.85 28.67
N ILE A 404 -15.35 -24.58 28.67
CA ILE A 404 -15.17 -23.76 29.90
C ILE A 404 -16.51 -23.23 30.39
N ALA A 405 -17.39 -22.77 29.49
CA ALA A 405 -18.76 -22.37 29.85
C ALA A 405 -19.57 -23.52 30.48
N ALA A 406 -19.31 -24.76 30.06
CA ALA A 406 -19.95 -25.94 30.66
C ALA A 406 -19.50 -26.24 32.10
N GLU A 407 -18.41 -25.61 32.59
CA GLU A 407 -17.91 -25.80 33.95
C GLU A 407 -18.78 -25.08 34.99
N SER A 408 -19.19 -23.83 34.72
CA SER A 408 -20.05 -23.05 35.63
C SER A 408 -21.41 -23.72 35.83
N VAL A 409 -21.98 -24.28 34.76
CA VAL A 409 -23.24 -25.04 34.78
C VAL A 409 -23.08 -26.31 35.62
N PHE A 410 -21.99 -27.06 35.47
CA PHE A 410 -21.75 -28.27 36.24
C PHE A 410 -21.50 -27.96 37.73
N GLN A 411 -20.79 -26.88 38.03
CA GLN A 411 -20.61 -26.39 39.40
C GLN A 411 -21.96 -26.04 40.04
N SER A 412 -22.86 -25.33 39.33
CA SER A 412 -24.20 -25.05 39.86
C SER A 412 -25.04 -26.31 40.12
N ALA A 413 -24.91 -27.32 39.26
CA ALA A 413 -25.60 -28.60 39.43
C ALA A 413 -25.08 -29.37 40.66
N LEU A 414 -23.76 -29.35 40.90
CA LEU A 414 -23.15 -29.93 42.10
C LEU A 414 -23.59 -29.21 43.38
N GLU A 415 -23.69 -27.88 43.34
CA GLU A 415 -24.13 -27.09 44.49
C GLU A 415 -25.61 -27.33 44.82
N SER A 416 -26.47 -27.43 43.80
CA SER A 416 -27.87 -27.83 43.97
C SER A 416 -27.95 -29.22 44.59
N ARG A 417 -27.19 -30.19 44.06
CA ARG A 417 -27.20 -31.57 44.56
C ARG A 417 -26.68 -31.68 45.99
N ALA A 418 -25.63 -30.94 46.35
CA ALA A 418 -25.14 -30.88 47.73
C ALA A 418 -26.20 -30.34 48.69
N SER A 419 -27.02 -29.37 48.25
CA SER A 419 -28.13 -28.83 49.04
C SER A 419 -29.30 -29.81 49.19
N GLU A 420 -29.55 -30.65 48.19
CA GLU A 420 -30.57 -31.72 48.25
C GLU A 420 -30.16 -32.82 49.22
N VAL A 421 -28.91 -33.30 49.11
CA VAL A 421 -28.37 -34.34 50.01
C VAL A 421 -28.33 -33.85 51.46
N ALA A 422 -28.07 -32.55 51.69
CA ALA A 422 -28.14 -31.96 53.02
C ALA A 422 -29.53 -32.08 53.68
N LYS A 423 -30.63 -32.11 52.90
CA LYS A 423 -32.01 -32.23 53.42
C LYS A 423 -32.38 -33.66 53.83
N LEU A 424 -31.64 -34.67 53.39
CA LEU A 424 -31.91 -36.09 53.70
C LEU A 424 -31.52 -36.47 55.13
N PHE A 425 -30.65 -35.69 55.77
CA PHE A 425 -30.33 -35.84 57.19
C PHE A 425 -31.48 -35.28 58.05
N ARG A 426 -32.53 -36.08 58.26
CA ARG A 426 -33.79 -35.64 58.90
C ARG A 426 -33.71 -35.33 60.41
N ASP A 427 -32.65 -35.73 61.10
CA ASP A 427 -32.45 -35.42 62.53
C ASP A 427 -31.21 -34.51 62.74
N PRO A 428 -31.38 -33.25 63.19
CA PRO A 428 -30.27 -32.36 63.49
C PRO A 428 -29.32 -32.92 64.55
N ALA A 429 -29.82 -33.63 65.56
CA ALA A 429 -28.97 -34.15 66.63
C ALA A 429 -27.96 -35.19 66.11
N GLN A 430 -28.37 -35.99 65.12
CA GLN A 430 -27.52 -36.99 64.45
C GLN A 430 -26.50 -36.34 63.53
N GLY A 431 -26.86 -35.25 62.86
CA GLY A 431 -25.96 -34.45 62.03
C GLY A 431 -24.79 -33.83 62.80
N GLY A 432 -25.02 -33.38 64.03
CA GLY A 432 -23.98 -32.86 64.92
C GLY A 432 -22.96 -33.94 65.32
N LEU A 433 -23.42 -35.18 65.50
CA LEU A 433 -22.55 -36.32 65.80
C LEU A 433 -21.70 -36.73 64.59
N LEU A 434 -22.26 -36.74 63.38
CA LEU A 434 -21.54 -37.04 62.14
C LEU A 434 -20.45 -36.00 61.86
N LEU A 435 -20.74 -34.71 62.10
CA LEU A 435 -19.75 -33.64 62.00
C LEU A 435 -18.63 -33.77 63.02
N TYR A 436 -18.98 -33.99 64.29
CA TYR A 436 -18.01 -34.23 65.35
C TYR A 436 -17.08 -35.41 65.02
N ARG A 437 -17.64 -36.50 64.48
CA ARG A 437 -16.85 -37.67 64.07
C ARG A 437 -15.97 -37.38 62.87
N ALA A 438 -16.49 -36.74 61.82
CA ALA A 438 -15.70 -36.36 60.65
C ALA A 438 -14.53 -35.42 61.01
N THR A 439 -14.71 -34.56 62.02
CA THR A 439 -13.64 -33.67 62.53
C THR A 439 -12.64 -34.33 63.47
N THR A 440 -13.04 -35.35 64.23
CA THR A 440 -12.15 -36.08 65.15
C THR A 440 -11.44 -37.25 64.48
N SER A 441 -11.97 -37.79 63.38
CA SER A 441 -11.38 -38.91 62.64
C SER A 441 -10.33 -38.51 61.59
N THR A 442 -10.02 -37.22 61.43
CA THR A 442 -9.11 -36.72 60.37
C THR A 442 -8.01 -35.80 60.86
N ASP A 443 -6.81 -35.96 60.31
CA ASP A 443 -5.66 -35.06 60.51
C ASP A 443 -5.51 -33.99 59.42
N ASP A 444 -6.40 -33.98 58.42
CA ASP A 444 -6.35 -33.03 57.31
C ASP A 444 -6.72 -31.60 57.77
N ALA A 445 -5.71 -30.73 57.82
CA ALA A 445 -5.84 -29.34 58.24
C ALA A 445 -6.80 -28.54 57.35
N SER A 446 -6.93 -28.91 56.07
CA SER A 446 -7.84 -28.24 55.13
C SER A 446 -9.31 -28.45 55.53
N VAL A 447 -9.66 -29.68 55.92
CA VAL A 447 -11.00 -30.08 56.36
C VAL A 447 -11.37 -29.34 57.65
N LYS A 448 -10.47 -29.35 58.66
CA LYS A 448 -10.66 -28.64 59.93
C LYS A 448 -10.85 -27.13 59.73
N ALA A 449 -10.06 -26.51 58.83
CA ALA A 449 -10.21 -25.10 58.49
C ALA A 449 -11.55 -24.78 57.81
N THR A 450 -11.99 -25.62 56.85
CA THR A 450 -13.31 -25.45 56.20
C THR A 450 -14.48 -25.67 57.15
N VAL A 451 -14.40 -26.65 58.04
CA VAL A 451 -15.43 -26.89 59.08
C VAL A 451 -15.50 -25.70 60.03
N GLN A 452 -14.36 -25.23 60.53
CA GLN A 452 -14.28 -24.06 61.40
C GLN A 452 -14.77 -22.78 60.70
N LYS A 453 -14.47 -22.59 59.41
CA LYS A 453 -14.96 -21.47 58.60
C LYS A 453 -16.47 -21.50 58.40
N ALA A 454 -17.05 -22.68 58.14
CA ALA A 454 -18.50 -22.82 57.98
C ALA A 454 -19.26 -22.61 59.31
N LEU A 455 -18.68 -23.06 60.43
CA LEU A 455 -19.23 -22.87 61.77
C LEU A 455 -19.17 -21.40 62.20
N SER A 456 -18.01 -20.75 62.02
CA SER A 456 -17.83 -19.32 62.37
C SER A 456 -18.71 -18.40 61.53
N ALA A 457 -18.85 -18.65 60.22
CA ALA A 457 -19.78 -17.91 59.36
C ALA A 457 -21.24 -17.98 59.82
N ASN A 458 -21.61 -19.03 60.57
CA ASN A 458 -22.95 -19.22 61.13
C ASN A 458 -23.04 -18.88 62.64
N GLY A 459 -21.96 -18.31 63.20
CA GLY A 459 -21.87 -17.79 64.56
C GLY A 459 -21.56 -18.81 65.65
N PHE A 460 -20.99 -19.97 65.29
CA PHE A 460 -20.45 -20.96 66.24
C PHE A 460 -18.92 -20.80 66.34
N ALA A 461 -18.39 -20.72 67.56
CA ALA A 461 -16.95 -20.54 67.80
C ALA A 461 -16.17 -21.85 67.75
N HIS A 462 -16.79 -22.98 68.15
CA HIS A 462 -16.16 -24.29 68.11
C HIS A 462 -17.18 -25.43 67.90
N THR A 463 -16.71 -26.61 67.51
CA THR A 463 -17.54 -27.80 67.26
C THR A 463 -18.31 -28.25 68.50
N ASP A 464 -17.80 -27.98 69.70
CA ASP A 464 -18.43 -28.36 70.96
C ASP A 464 -19.71 -27.54 71.26
N GLU A 465 -19.84 -26.33 70.72
CA GLU A 465 -21.05 -25.50 70.87
C GLU A 465 -22.29 -26.11 70.21
N ILE A 466 -22.10 -27.02 69.25
CA ILE A 466 -23.17 -27.77 68.58
C ILE A 466 -23.93 -28.64 69.61
N ARG A 467 -23.22 -29.21 70.59
CA ARG A 467 -23.82 -30.02 71.67
C ARG A 467 -24.47 -29.16 72.75
N MET A 468 -23.89 -28.00 73.05
CA MET A 468 -24.35 -27.12 74.12
C MET A 468 -25.63 -26.34 73.76
N ASN A 469 -25.89 -26.06 72.48
CA ASN A 469 -27.05 -25.28 72.02
C ASN A 469 -27.86 -26.00 70.92
N PRO A 470 -28.61 -27.07 71.26
CA PRO A 470 -29.29 -27.93 70.28
C PRO A 470 -30.39 -27.22 69.46
N SER A 471 -31.08 -26.22 70.03
CA SER A 471 -32.11 -25.45 69.32
C SER A 471 -31.53 -24.54 68.21
N ARG A 472 -30.37 -23.92 68.49
CA ARG A 472 -29.65 -23.08 67.53
C ARG A 472 -28.99 -23.92 66.44
N TRP A 473 -28.54 -25.11 66.80
CA TRP A 473 -28.04 -26.10 65.85
C TRP A 473 -29.13 -26.56 64.87
N ALA A 474 -30.30 -26.93 65.38
CA ALA A 474 -31.42 -27.43 64.56
C ALA A 474 -31.85 -26.45 63.45
N THR A 475 -31.83 -25.15 63.72
CA THR A 475 -32.24 -24.12 62.75
C THR A 475 -31.17 -23.82 61.69
N LYS A 476 -29.88 -24.01 62.00
CA LYS A 476 -28.76 -23.73 61.08
C LYS A 476 -28.10 -24.98 60.50
N TYR A 477 -28.57 -26.17 60.87
CA TYR A 477 -27.98 -27.42 60.45
C TYR A 477 -27.98 -27.59 58.92
N ALA A 478 -29.12 -27.37 58.27
CA ALA A 478 -29.25 -27.58 56.83
C ALA A 478 -28.32 -26.67 56.01
N THR A 479 -28.12 -25.42 56.44
CA THR A 479 -27.23 -24.47 55.77
C THR A 479 -25.76 -24.84 55.98
N ILE A 480 -25.38 -25.22 57.21
CA ILE A 480 -24.02 -25.67 57.53
C ILE A 480 -23.70 -26.98 56.79
N ALA A 481 -24.60 -27.96 56.81
CA ALA A 481 -24.45 -29.23 56.10
C ALA A 481 -24.31 -29.01 54.59
N ALA A 482 -25.15 -28.16 53.99
CA ALA A 482 -25.05 -27.81 52.57
C ALA A 482 -23.70 -27.17 52.24
N THR A 483 -23.16 -26.29 53.10
CA THR A 483 -21.83 -25.68 52.90
C THR A 483 -20.68 -26.68 53.05
N LEU A 484 -20.78 -27.65 53.94
CA LEU A 484 -19.71 -28.62 54.18
C LEU A 484 -19.68 -29.73 53.14
N LEU A 485 -20.85 -30.15 52.65
CA LEU A 485 -20.99 -31.02 51.48
C LEU A 485 -20.51 -30.33 50.19
N LYS A 486 -20.14 -29.03 50.23
CA LYS A 486 -19.41 -28.38 49.15
C LYS A 486 -17.94 -28.82 49.01
N HIS A 487 -17.38 -29.51 50.02
CA HIS A 487 -15.98 -29.93 50.03
C HIS A 487 -15.84 -31.44 49.78
N GLN A 488 -15.01 -31.83 48.81
CA GLN A 488 -14.88 -33.23 48.37
C GLN A 488 -14.29 -34.16 49.44
N THR A 489 -13.26 -33.68 50.12
CA THR A 489 -12.62 -34.40 51.24
C THR A 489 -13.64 -34.65 52.35
N PHE A 490 -14.43 -33.63 52.68
CA PHE A 490 -15.50 -33.74 53.67
C PHE A 490 -16.61 -34.74 53.26
N VAL A 491 -17.07 -34.70 52.01
CA VAL A 491 -18.07 -35.67 51.48
C VAL A 491 -17.56 -37.11 51.56
N SER A 492 -16.29 -37.33 51.23
CA SER A 492 -15.67 -38.66 51.27
C SER A 492 -15.59 -39.22 52.70
N LEU A 493 -15.23 -38.36 53.66
CA LEU A 493 -15.15 -38.72 55.08
C LEU A 493 -16.52 -39.00 55.69
N VAL A 494 -17.53 -38.20 55.35
CA VAL A 494 -18.91 -38.44 55.77
C VAL A 494 -19.45 -39.74 55.17
N TYR A 495 -19.18 -40.01 53.89
CA TYR A 495 -19.56 -41.26 53.25
C TYR A 495 -18.94 -42.48 53.94
N GLU A 496 -17.66 -42.43 54.27
CA GLU A 496 -16.97 -43.52 54.99
C GLU A 496 -17.51 -43.71 56.41
N ALA A 497 -17.78 -42.62 57.13
CA ALA A 497 -18.38 -42.66 58.46
C ALA A 497 -19.79 -43.29 58.44
N VAL A 498 -20.64 -42.90 57.48
CA VAL A 498 -22.01 -43.44 57.35
C VAL A 498 -21.99 -44.90 56.85
N ARG A 499 -21.05 -45.26 55.96
CA ARG A 499 -20.86 -46.66 55.49
C ARG A 499 -20.43 -47.59 56.64
N ALA A 500 -19.54 -47.13 57.51
CA ALA A 500 -19.12 -47.89 58.68
C ALA A 500 -20.28 -48.18 59.65
N GLU A 501 -21.18 -47.21 59.84
CA GLU A 501 -22.35 -47.37 60.73
C GLU A 501 -23.46 -48.24 60.15
N THR A 502 -23.78 -48.08 58.86
CA THR A 502 -24.78 -48.92 58.18
C THR A 502 -24.33 -50.38 58.10
N GLY A 503 -23.04 -50.64 57.87
CA GLY A 503 -22.44 -51.98 57.95
C GLY A 503 -22.50 -52.59 59.36
N ALA A 504 -22.33 -51.78 60.40
CA ALA A 504 -22.47 -52.22 61.80
C ALA A 504 -23.94 -52.47 62.22
N ALA A 505 -24.91 -51.83 61.57
CA ALA A 505 -26.34 -52.03 61.81
C ALA A 505 -26.88 -53.35 61.22
N GLN A 506 -26.35 -53.81 60.09
CA GLN A 506 -26.75 -55.10 59.47
C GLN A 506 -26.28 -56.35 60.24
N GLN A 507 -25.27 -56.22 61.12
CA GLN A 507 -24.75 -57.33 61.92
C GLN A 507 -25.45 -57.51 63.29
N ARG A 508 -26.44 -56.67 63.64
CA ARG A 508 -27.18 -56.76 64.90
C ARG A 508 -28.42 -57.66 64.77
N ARG A 509 -28.65 -58.53 65.77
CA ARG A 509 -29.77 -59.49 65.82
C ARG A 509 -31.14 -58.79 65.63
N PRO A 510 -32.07 -59.39 64.88
CA PRO A 510 -33.41 -58.84 64.67
C PRO A 510 -34.18 -58.82 66.00
N GLY A 511 -34.58 -57.63 66.46
CA GLY A 511 -35.27 -57.43 67.74
C GLY A 511 -34.80 -56.21 68.56
N SER A 512 -33.67 -55.60 68.20
CA SER A 512 -33.29 -54.28 68.71
C SER A 512 -33.58 -53.21 67.66
N ALA A 513 -34.40 -52.20 67.99
CA ALA A 513 -34.69 -51.08 67.10
C ALA A 513 -33.38 -50.34 66.80
N PRO A 514 -32.94 -50.26 65.53
CA PRO A 514 -31.78 -49.47 65.20
C PRO A 514 -32.13 -47.99 65.40
N GLN A 515 -31.39 -47.30 66.29
CA GLN A 515 -31.07 -45.90 66.08
C GLN A 515 -30.20 -45.82 64.81
N GLY A 516 -30.82 -46.05 63.65
CA GLY A 516 -30.18 -45.93 62.35
C GLY A 516 -29.93 -44.46 62.10
N ILE A 517 -28.66 -44.06 62.07
CA ILE A 517 -28.23 -42.67 61.92
C ILE A 517 -28.48 -42.14 60.49
N VAL A 518 -28.71 -43.01 59.49
CA VAL A 518 -29.17 -42.64 58.13
C VAL A 518 -29.92 -43.83 57.49
N SER A 519 -30.90 -43.58 56.61
CA SER A 519 -31.53 -44.60 55.76
C SER A 519 -30.58 -45.09 54.65
N ASP A 520 -30.76 -46.32 54.15
CA ASP A 520 -29.99 -46.85 52.99
C ASP A 520 -30.07 -45.94 51.75
N GLU A 521 -31.15 -45.16 51.64
CA GLU A 521 -31.38 -44.18 50.59
C GLU A 521 -30.43 -42.96 50.72
N GLY A 522 -30.14 -42.51 51.95
CA GLY A 522 -29.17 -41.43 52.19
C GLY A 522 -27.72 -41.82 51.87
N LEU A 523 -27.35 -43.08 52.10
CA LEU A 523 -26.02 -43.59 51.73
C LEU A 523 -25.82 -43.66 50.21
N LYS A 524 -26.85 -44.07 49.45
CA LYS A 524 -26.82 -44.06 47.97
C LYS A 524 -26.71 -42.64 47.42
N GLU A 525 -27.45 -41.71 48.00
CA GLU A 525 -27.44 -40.30 47.59
C GLU A 525 -26.07 -39.63 47.88
N LEU A 526 -25.45 -39.90 49.04
CA LEU A 526 -24.08 -39.47 49.36
C LEU A 526 -23.02 -40.10 48.45
N GLY A 527 -23.18 -41.39 48.11
CA GLY A 527 -22.33 -42.08 47.12
C GLY A 527 -22.40 -41.40 45.75
N SER A 528 -23.61 -41.06 45.30
CA SER A 528 -23.82 -40.34 44.03
C SER A 528 -23.17 -38.96 44.02
N LEU A 529 -23.21 -38.22 45.14
CA LEU A 529 -22.57 -36.90 45.26
C LEU A 529 -21.03 -37.02 45.27
N LYS A 530 -20.47 -38.04 45.94
CA LYS A 530 -19.03 -38.33 45.94
C LYS A 530 -18.54 -38.62 44.52
N GLU A 531 -19.22 -39.51 43.80
CA GLU A 531 -18.86 -39.87 42.41
C GLU A 531 -18.96 -38.66 41.46
N MET A 532 -20.02 -37.87 41.56
CA MET A 532 -20.20 -36.66 40.74
C MET A 532 -19.09 -35.63 40.98
N ARG A 533 -18.59 -35.50 42.21
CA ARG A 533 -17.47 -34.61 42.54
C ARG A 533 -16.12 -35.15 42.10
N GLU A 534 -15.88 -36.45 42.19
CA GLU A 534 -14.65 -37.05 41.63
C GLU A 534 -14.59 -36.87 40.11
N GLN A 535 -15.72 -37.05 39.43
CA GLN A 535 -15.83 -36.78 37.99
C GLN A 535 -15.61 -35.30 37.65
N TYR A 536 -16.08 -34.39 38.50
CA TYR A 536 -15.85 -32.95 38.34
C TYR A 536 -14.38 -32.58 38.41
N GLU A 537 -13.65 -32.97 39.47
CA GLU A 537 -12.23 -32.61 39.60
C GLU A 537 -11.37 -33.22 38.47
N ARG A 538 -11.72 -34.43 37.98
CA ARG A 538 -11.07 -35.02 36.80
C ARG A 538 -11.35 -34.23 35.52
N ARG A 539 -12.59 -33.79 35.30
CA ARG A 539 -12.95 -32.98 34.12
C ARG A 539 -12.31 -31.60 34.18
N ARG A 540 -12.29 -30.99 35.36
CA ARG A 540 -11.70 -29.69 35.64
C ARG A 540 -10.21 -29.68 35.35
N THR A 541 -9.47 -30.64 35.89
CA THR A 541 -8.02 -30.79 35.63
C THR A 541 -7.73 -31.08 34.16
N HIS A 542 -8.52 -31.94 33.51
CA HIS A 542 -8.37 -32.21 32.07
C HIS A 542 -8.63 -30.97 31.21
N ARG A 543 -9.68 -30.18 31.49
CA ARG A 543 -10.02 -28.96 30.75
C ARG A 543 -8.97 -27.86 30.88
N ILE A 544 -8.43 -27.67 32.10
CA ILE A 544 -7.31 -26.74 32.32
C ILE A 544 -6.07 -27.19 31.54
N GLY A 545 -5.80 -28.50 31.50
CA GLY A 545 -4.74 -29.07 30.68
C GLY A 545 -4.92 -28.76 29.18
N VAL A 546 -6.11 -29.04 28.63
CA VAL A 546 -6.43 -28.75 27.22
C VAL A 546 -6.30 -27.27 26.88
N LEU A 547 -6.78 -26.37 27.75
CA LEU A 547 -6.64 -24.93 27.57
C LEU A 547 -5.17 -24.49 27.58
N THR A 548 -4.38 -25.03 28.52
CA THR A 548 -2.96 -24.70 28.66
C THR A 548 -2.14 -25.21 27.48
N ASP A 549 -2.42 -26.42 27.02
CA ASP A 549 -1.75 -27.02 25.85
C ASP A 549 -2.12 -26.26 24.57
N PHE A 550 -3.37 -25.82 24.43
CA PHE A 550 -3.82 -25.04 23.28
C PHE A 550 -3.22 -23.63 23.26
N LEU A 551 -3.31 -22.88 24.36
CA LEU A 551 -2.77 -21.51 24.45
C LEU A 551 -1.23 -21.49 24.41
N SER A 552 -0.57 -22.60 24.75
CA SER A 552 0.88 -22.78 24.60
C SER A 552 1.27 -23.52 23.31
N SER A 553 0.35 -23.78 22.39
CA SER A 553 0.67 -24.36 21.07
C SER A 553 1.27 -23.31 20.13
N PHE A 554 2.06 -23.71 19.13
CA PHE A 554 2.65 -22.74 18.18
C PHE A 554 1.59 -21.89 17.46
N GLU A 555 0.42 -22.44 17.19
CA GLU A 555 -0.71 -21.73 16.59
C GLU A 555 -1.41 -20.80 17.61
N GLY A 556 -1.50 -21.23 18.87
CA GLY A 556 -2.24 -20.52 19.92
C GLY A 556 -1.42 -19.55 20.79
N VAL A 557 -0.10 -19.48 20.63
CA VAL A 557 0.80 -18.69 21.50
C VAL A 557 0.50 -17.20 21.49
N GLU A 558 0.18 -16.60 20.33
CA GLU A 558 -0.21 -15.17 20.27
C GLU A 558 -1.52 -14.91 21.01
N ALA A 559 -2.50 -15.82 20.89
CA ALA A 559 -3.74 -15.77 21.66
C ALA A 559 -3.47 -15.98 23.16
N GLY A 560 -2.52 -16.86 23.51
CA GLY A 560 -2.05 -17.13 24.87
C GLY A 560 -1.40 -15.91 25.53
N VAL A 561 -0.58 -15.16 24.81
CA VAL A 561 0.04 -13.91 25.30
C VAL A 561 -1.04 -12.86 25.60
N ARG A 562 -2.02 -12.69 24.70
CA ARG A 562 -3.15 -11.76 24.91
C ARG A 562 -4.06 -12.19 26.06
N TYR A 563 -4.29 -13.50 26.19
CA TYR A 563 -5.03 -14.07 27.30
C TYR A 563 -4.32 -13.76 28.64
N CYS A 564 -3.01 -14.00 28.73
CA CYS A 564 -2.23 -13.69 29.94
C CYS A 564 -2.26 -12.19 30.28
N ALA A 565 -2.15 -11.31 29.28
CA ALA A 565 -2.24 -9.86 29.45
C ALA A 565 -3.61 -9.42 30.00
N ALA A 566 -4.72 -9.97 29.49
CA ALA A 566 -6.07 -9.66 29.97
C ALA A 566 -6.32 -10.08 31.43
N PHE A 567 -5.56 -11.06 31.92
CA PHE A 567 -5.58 -11.55 33.29
C PHE A 567 -4.60 -10.84 34.22
N GLY A 568 -3.82 -9.87 33.73
CA GLY A 568 -2.86 -9.12 34.53
C GLY A 568 -1.64 -9.94 34.95
N ALA A 569 -1.28 -10.96 34.15
CA ALA A 569 0.01 -11.62 34.34
C ALA A 569 1.15 -10.62 34.14
N ASP A 570 2.25 -10.80 34.87
CA ASP A 570 3.43 -9.93 34.74
C ASP A 570 4.03 -10.07 33.33
N MET A 571 3.91 -9.02 32.52
CA MET A 571 4.41 -8.94 31.15
C MET A 571 5.86 -8.40 31.10
N SER A 572 6.47 -8.07 32.24
CA SER A 572 7.86 -7.58 32.32
C SER A 572 8.89 -8.47 31.60
N PRO A 573 8.86 -9.82 31.68
CA PRO A 573 9.85 -10.64 30.96
C PRO A 573 9.63 -10.64 29.44
N LEU A 574 8.39 -10.52 28.96
CA LEU A 574 8.11 -10.44 27.52
C LEU A 574 8.52 -9.06 26.97
N THR A 575 8.24 -8.00 27.71
CA THR A 575 8.63 -6.62 27.33
C THR A 575 10.14 -6.42 27.35
N ALA A 576 10.87 -7.04 28.28
CA ALA A 576 12.34 -7.05 28.27
C ALA A 576 12.93 -7.82 27.07
N LEU A 577 12.30 -8.92 26.66
CA LEU A 577 12.70 -9.65 25.44
C LEU A 577 12.35 -8.88 24.17
N GLN A 578 11.21 -8.16 24.16
CA GLN A 578 10.86 -7.26 23.08
C GLN A 578 11.85 -6.12 22.96
N SER A 579 12.20 -5.46 24.07
CA SER A 579 13.19 -4.38 24.06
C SER A 579 14.57 -4.88 23.62
N ALA A 580 14.99 -6.08 24.05
CA ALA A 580 16.25 -6.67 23.59
C ALA A 580 16.23 -7.06 22.10
N ALA A 581 15.09 -7.51 21.58
CA ALA A 581 14.91 -7.82 20.16
C ALA A 581 14.84 -6.55 19.29
N GLU A 582 14.24 -5.48 19.81
CA GLU A 582 14.25 -4.13 19.22
C GLU A 582 15.68 -3.58 19.21
N GLU A 583 16.43 -3.69 20.32
CA GLU A 583 17.85 -3.30 20.37
C GLU A 583 18.72 -4.06 19.36
N LEU A 584 18.51 -5.38 19.20
CA LEU A 584 19.20 -6.17 18.17
C LEU A 584 18.79 -5.77 16.75
N HIS A 585 17.53 -5.42 16.54
CA HIS A 585 17.06 -4.89 15.26
C HIS A 585 17.68 -3.52 14.96
N ASP A 586 17.81 -2.67 15.98
CA ASP A 586 18.46 -1.37 15.88
C ASP A 586 19.97 -1.49 15.64
N ILE A 587 20.64 -2.53 16.16
CA ILE A 587 22.05 -2.83 15.82
C ILE A 587 22.19 -3.24 14.34
N THR A 588 21.18 -3.90 13.77
CA THR A 588 21.13 -4.19 12.32
C THR A 588 20.70 -3.00 11.46
N ALA A 589 20.27 -1.89 12.08
CA ALA A 589 19.99 -0.66 11.36
C ALA A 589 21.30 0.01 10.94
N THR A 590 21.47 0.22 9.64
CA THR A 590 22.60 0.95 9.04
C THR A 590 22.86 2.27 9.74
N SER A 591 24.11 2.54 10.07
CA SER A 591 24.49 3.72 10.83
C SER A 591 24.20 5.02 10.04
N ARG A 592 23.60 6.01 10.72
CA ARG A 592 23.32 7.36 10.14
C ARG A 592 24.58 8.02 9.57
N ALA A 593 25.75 7.70 10.14
CA ALA A 593 27.05 8.20 9.70
C ALA A 593 27.45 7.67 8.31
N GLU A 594 27.13 6.41 7.99
CA GLU A 594 27.39 5.84 6.66
C GLU A 594 26.49 6.47 5.58
N VAL A 595 25.22 6.73 5.90
CA VAL A 595 24.28 7.40 4.98
C VAL A 595 24.66 8.86 4.75
N ALA A 596 25.13 9.55 5.79
CA ALA A 596 25.63 10.93 5.69
C ALA A 596 26.91 11.05 4.84
N ALA A 597 27.74 10.00 4.78
CA ALA A 597 28.95 9.99 3.96
C ALA A 597 28.66 10.07 2.44
N ILE A 598 27.45 9.64 2.00
CA ILE A 598 27.01 9.77 0.60
C ILE A 598 26.68 11.24 0.25
N ALA A 599 26.30 12.05 1.24
CA ALA A 599 25.96 13.46 1.09
C ALA A 599 27.15 14.41 1.32
N ASP A 600 28.38 13.92 1.36
CA ASP A 600 29.58 14.76 1.49
C ASP A 600 29.70 15.73 0.30
N GLY A 601 29.86 17.02 0.57
CA GLY A 601 29.92 18.07 -0.46
C GLY A 601 31.00 17.85 -1.52
N SER A 602 32.14 17.25 -1.12
CA SER A 602 33.21 16.90 -2.07
C SER A 602 32.82 15.80 -3.07
N LEU A 603 31.98 14.85 -2.65
CA LEU A 603 31.44 13.79 -3.50
C LEU A 603 30.34 14.35 -4.42
N CYS A 604 29.55 15.30 -3.93
CA CYS A 604 28.48 15.95 -4.67
C CYS A 604 28.97 16.67 -5.94
N GLU A 605 30.07 17.41 -5.84
CA GLU A 605 30.72 18.03 -7.01
C GLU A 605 31.14 16.99 -8.05
N GLN A 606 31.65 15.84 -7.60
CA GLN A 606 32.08 14.76 -8.49
C GLN A 606 30.91 14.05 -9.14
N ILE A 607 29.79 13.89 -8.42
CA ILE A 607 28.56 13.34 -8.99
C ILE A 607 28.07 14.27 -10.11
N ILE A 608 28.05 15.59 -9.88
CA ILE A 608 27.66 16.57 -10.90
C ILE A 608 28.60 16.50 -12.10
N SER A 609 29.93 16.46 -11.88
CA SER A 609 30.91 16.29 -12.95
C SER A 609 30.67 15.00 -13.75
N ALA A 610 30.39 13.87 -13.07
CA ALA A 610 30.10 12.61 -13.72
C ALA A 610 28.78 12.64 -14.53
N ILE A 611 27.77 13.40 -14.08
CA ILE A 611 26.55 13.64 -14.86
C ILE A 611 26.86 14.49 -16.10
N VAL A 612 27.70 15.52 -15.97
CA VAL A 612 28.10 16.37 -17.10
C VAL A 612 28.86 15.55 -18.16
N ASP A 613 29.76 14.67 -17.73
CA ASP A 613 30.51 13.78 -18.62
C ASP A 613 29.58 12.77 -19.33
N ALA A 614 28.61 12.21 -18.60
CA ALA A 614 27.63 11.27 -19.16
C ALA A 614 26.60 11.96 -20.08
N HIS A 615 26.24 13.22 -19.80
CA HIS A 615 25.19 13.98 -20.49
C HIS A 615 25.62 15.41 -20.85
N PRO A 616 26.62 15.59 -21.74
CA PRO A 616 27.13 16.92 -22.09
C PRO A 616 26.07 17.83 -22.74
N SER A 617 25.04 17.23 -23.34
CA SER A 617 23.90 17.96 -23.90
C SER A 617 23.05 18.68 -22.86
N TRP A 618 23.04 18.23 -21.60
CA TRP A 618 22.20 18.79 -20.53
C TRP A 618 22.70 20.16 -20.06
N VAL A 619 24.01 20.39 -20.11
CA VAL A 619 24.60 21.71 -19.84
C VAL A 619 24.29 22.68 -20.97
N ARG A 620 24.35 22.22 -22.23
CA ARG A 620 24.02 23.04 -23.42
C ARG A 620 22.54 23.43 -23.44
N ALA A 621 21.66 22.51 -23.05
CA ALA A 621 20.22 22.72 -22.98
C ALA A 621 19.75 23.38 -21.67
N ASN A 622 20.67 23.79 -20.79
CA ASN A 622 20.39 24.42 -19.49
C ASN A 622 19.48 23.59 -18.55
N VAL A 623 19.52 22.26 -18.70
CA VAL A 623 18.90 21.32 -17.75
C VAL A 623 19.69 21.35 -16.44
N LEU A 624 21.02 21.34 -16.54
CA LEU A 624 21.93 21.65 -15.45
C LEU A 624 22.41 23.10 -15.62
N GLU A 625 22.13 23.94 -14.61
CA GLU A 625 22.56 25.34 -14.64
C GLU A 625 24.06 25.45 -14.49
N ARG A 626 24.67 26.42 -15.17
CA ARG A 626 26.12 26.69 -15.03
C ARG A 626 26.52 27.08 -13.61
N SER A 627 25.60 27.64 -12.83
CA SER A 627 25.79 27.91 -11.40
C SER A 627 26.05 26.62 -10.61
N VAL A 628 25.25 25.58 -10.86
CA VAL A 628 25.34 24.26 -10.23
C VAL A 628 26.59 23.51 -10.70
N VAL A 629 27.04 23.73 -11.94
CA VAL A 629 28.25 23.09 -12.49
C VAL A 629 29.55 23.74 -11.97
N ASN A 630 29.55 25.07 -11.77
CA ASN A 630 30.77 25.82 -11.47
C ASN A 630 30.98 26.12 -9.97
N GLN A 631 30.01 25.83 -9.11
CA GLN A 631 30.08 26.12 -7.67
C GLN A 631 29.84 24.87 -6.83
N PRO A 632 30.43 24.77 -5.63
CA PRO A 632 30.07 23.75 -4.65
C PRO A 632 28.57 23.84 -4.35
N VAL A 633 27.85 22.75 -4.61
CA VAL A 633 26.41 22.65 -4.35
C VAL A 633 26.22 21.84 -3.09
N ASP A 634 25.64 22.48 -2.07
CA ASP A 634 25.10 21.77 -0.92
C ASP A 634 23.85 20.98 -1.36
N MET A 635 23.82 19.67 -1.09
CA MET A 635 22.68 18.81 -1.43
C MET A 635 21.42 19.17 -0.66
N GLN A 636 21.53 19.92 0.44
CA GLN A 636 20.39 20.45 1.18
C GLN A 636 19.80 21.72 0.54
N SER A 637 20.52 22.33 -0.41
CA SER A 637 20.10 23.57 -1.04
C SER A 637 18.93 23.36 -2.02
N GLN A 638 18.09 24.39 -2.16
CA GLN A 638 17.05 24.40 -3.19
C GLN A 638 17.61 24.30 -4.62
N ALA A 639 18.87 24.69 -4.84
CA ALA A 639 19.53 24.57 -6.13
C ALA A 639 19.75 23.10 -6.54
N ALA A 640 20.08 22.23 -5.58
CA ALA A 640 20.20 20.79 -5.81
C ALA A 640 18.84 20.16 -6.17
N LEU A 641 17.80 20.50 -5.40
CA LEU A 641 16.44 20.04 -5.68
C LEU A 641 15.92 20.55 -7.04
N ARG A 642 16.21 21.80 -7.41
CA ARG A 642 15.88 22.36 -8.73
C ARG A 642 16.55 21.61 -9.87
N ALA A 643 17.83 21.25 -9.71
CA ALA A 643 18.54 20.43 -10.70
C ALA A 643 17.91 19.04 -10.84
N ALA A 644 17.54 18.40 -9.72
CA ALA A 644 16.81 17.12 -9.73
C ALA A 644 15.48 17.20 -10.49
N ILE A 645 14.69 18.25 -10.26
CA ILE A 645 13.41 18.48 -10.96
C ILE A 645 13.62 18.63 -12.47
N ARG A 646 14.63 19.43 -12.89
CA ARG A 646 14.91 19.60 -14.33
C ARG A 646 15.39 18.31 -14.98
N MET A 647 16.22 17.53 -14.30
CA MET A 647 16.62 16.20 -14.76
C MET A 647 15.41 15.27 -14.89
N TYR A 648 14.54 15.23 -13.88
CA TYR A 648 13.31 14.43 -13.91
C TYR A 648 12.38 14.82 -15.07
N ILE A 649 12.11 16.12 -15.23
CA ILE A 649 11.31 16.66 -16.33
C ILE A 649 11.92 16.27 -17.67
N ARG A 650 13.24 16.46 -17.85
CA ARG A 650 13.91 16.13 -19.12
C ARG A 650 13.79 14.65 -19.50
N LEU A 651 13.78 13.76 -18.52
CA LEU A 651 13.70 12.31 -18.74
C LEU A 651 12.26 11.82 -18.98
N THR A 652 11.27 12.46 -18.38
CA THR A 652 9.87 12.01 -18.38
C THR A 652 8.99 12.76 -19.38
N TYR A 653 9.26 14.04 -19.61
CA TYR A 653 8.49 14.85 -20.54
C TYR A 653 8.85 14.51 -21.99
N VAL A 654 7.86 14.01 -22.74
CA VAL A 654 8.01 13.70 -24.16
C VAL A 654 7.37 14.82 -24.99
N PRO A 655 8.15 15.56 -25.81
CA PRO A 655 7.61 16.58 -26.71
C PRO A 655 6.57 16.00 -27.68
N HIS A 656 5.54 16.78 -28.04
CA HIS A 656 4.38 16.28 -28.80
C HIS A 656 4.75 15.57 -30.11
N ALA A 657 5.72 16.09 -30.88
CA ALA A 657 6.14 15.50 -32.14
C ALA A 657 6.85 14.15 -31.91
N ALA A 658 7.71 14.08 -30.90
CA ALA A 658 8.37 12.84 -30.50
C ALA A 658 7.36 11.80 -29.98
N ALA A 659 6.37 12.23 -29.18
CA ALA A 659 5.31 11.36 -28.69
C ALA A 659 4.50 10.73 -29.85
N ALA A 660 4.18 11.53 -30.87
CA ALA A 660 3.50 11.06 -32.07
C ALA A 660 4.36 10.07 -32.87
N MET A 661 5.66 10.34 -33.04
CA MET A 661 6.60 9.43 -33.72
C MET A 661 6.76 8.09 -32.97
N ILE A 662 6.93 8.14 -31.64
CA ILE A 662 7.04 6.93 -30.81
C ILE A 662 5.77 6.09 -30.93
N ALA A 663 4.59 6.72 -30.84
CA ALA A 663 3.32 6.02 -30.98
C ALA A 663 3.13 5.43 -32.39
N ARG A 664 3.59 6.11 -33.44
CA ARG A 664 3.55 5.59 -34.82
C ARG A 664 4.46 4.38 -34.98
N ASN A 665 5.70 4.44 -34.48
CA ASN A 665 6.67 3.37 -34.67
C ASN A 665 6.36 2.12 -33.82
N THR A 666 5.98 2.31 -32.55
CA THR A 666 5.78 1.18 -31.61
C THR A 666 4.37 0.61 -31.65
N ARG A 667 3.36 1.44 -31.91
CA ARG A 667 1.93 1.05 -31.86
C ARG A 667 1.23 1.15 -33.22
N ARG A 668 1.96 1.50 -34.29
CA ARG A 668 1.41 1.69 -35.64
C ARG A 668 0.25 2.70 -35.66
N ARG A 669 0.29 3.71 -34.77
CA ARG A 669 -0.71 4.79 -34.76
C ARG A 669 -0.65 5.56 -36.08
N ILE A 670 -1.78 5.67 -36.77
CA ILE A 670 -1.91 6.35 -38.06
C ILE A 670 -2.17 7.85 -37.89
N GLY A 671 -1.77 8.64 -38.89
CA GLY A 671 -1.96 10.09 -38.95
C GLY A 671 -0.71 10.82 -39.45
N PRO A 672 -0.87 12.02 -40.05
CA PRO A 672 0.26 12.88 -40.34
C PRO A 672 0.92 13.34 -39.03
N ILE A 673 2.25 13.44 -39.04
CA ILE A 673 3.02 13.96 -37.90
C ILE A 673 3.57 15.30 -38.32
N GLY A 674 3.10 16.36 -37.66
CA GLY A 674 3.64 17.70 -37.87
C GLY A 674 4.99 17.86 -37.20
N THR A 675 5.98 18.36 -37.92
CA THR A 675 7.32 18.64 -37.39
C THR A 675 7.67 20.12 -37.48
N ALA A 676 6.83 20.93 -38.13
CA ALA A 676 7.05 22.36 -38.22
C ALA A 676 6.70 23.07 -36.90
N GLU A 677 7.29 24.24 -36.66
CA GLU A 677 7.12 24.97 -35.41
C GLU A 677 5.67 25.39 -35.13
N HIS A 678 4.89 25.67 -36.17
CA HIS A 678 3.49 26.09 -36.02
C HIS A 678 2.50 24.92 -35.92
N GLU A 679 2.97 23.68 -36.06
CA GLU A 679 2.13 22.48 -36.06
C GLU A 679 2.11 21.84 -34.67
N GLN A 680 0.91 21.50 -34.18
CA GLN A 680 0.74 20.73 -32.95
C GLN A 680 0.17 19.35 -33.28
N ASN A 681 0.75 18.31 -32.67
CA ASN A 681 0.24 16.96 -32.80
C ASN A 681 -0.73 16.66 -31.65
N ILE A 682 -2.00 16.39 -31.97
CA ILE A 682 -3.04 16.08 -30.99
C ILE A 682 -3.38 14.59 -31.10
N ALA A 683 -3.31 13.86 -29.99
CA ALA A 683 -3.74 12.47 -29.94
C ALA A 683 -5.28 12.41 -29.92
N VAL A 684 -5.87 11.84 -30.97
CA VAL A 684 -7.33 11.77 -31.15
C VAL A 684 -7.75 10.30 -31.32
N GLU A 685 -8.85 9.94 -30.67
CA GLU A 685 -9.59 8.71 -30.92
C GLU A 685 -10.66 8.96 -31.99
N VAL A 686 -10.76 8.05 -32.94
CA VAL A 686 -11.73 8.10 -34.04
C VAL A 686 -12.67 6.90 -33.90
N GLY A 687 -13.94 7.17 -33.59
CA GLY A 687 -15.00 6.17 -33.57
C GLY A 687 -15.79 6.20 -34.87
N MET A 688 -15.83 5.07 -35.58
CA MET A 688 -16.60 4.86 -36.80
C MET A 688 -17.27 3.48 -36.76
N VAL A 689 -18.31 3.29 -37.56
CA VAL A 689 -19.08 2.04 -37.61
C VAL A 689 -18.99 1.46 -39.01
N GLU A 690 -18.58 0.21 -39.12
CA GLU A 690 -18.62 -0.55 -40.36
C GLU A 690 -19.65 -1.66 -40.23
N LYS A 691 -20.55 -1.75 -41.22
CA LYS A 691 -21.53 -2.83 -41.29
C LYS A 691 -21.54 -3.34 -42.72
N MET A 692 -21.21 -4.63 -42.86
CA MET A 692 -21.31 -5.36 -44.11
C MET A 692 -22.35 -6.45 -43.90
N ASP A 693 -23.45 -6.41 -44.63
CA ASP A 693 -24.44 -7.47 -44.51
C ASP A 693 -23.92 -8.77 -45.11
N ASN A 694 -23.79 -9.78 -44.25
CA ASN A 694 -23.31 -11.10 -44.62
C ASN A 694 -24.46 -12.13 -44.72
N LEU A 695 -25.71 -11.72 -44.50
CA LEU A 695 -26.88 -12.60 -44.47
C LEU A 695 -27.66 -12.59 -45.79
N LEU A 696 -28.65 -11.72 -45.91
CA LEU A 696 -29.65 -11.76 -46.98
C LEU A 696 -29.25 -10.90 -48.17
N TYR A 697 -28.73 -9.69 -47.91
CA TYR A 697 -28.54 -8.70 -48.95
C TYR A 697 -27.23 -8.90 -49.71
N LYS A 698 -26.29 -9.71 -49.19
CA LYS A 698 -24.91 -9.90 -49.68
C LYS A 698 -24.72 -10.11 -51.20
N ARG A 699 -25.60 -10.84 -51.88
CA ARG A 699 -25.25 -11.48 -53.18
C ARG A 699 -26.01 -11.01 -54.42
N TYR A 700 -27.14 -10.33 -54.27
CA TYR A 700 -27.99 -9.92 -55.40
C TYR A 700 -27.84 -8.43 -55.68
N ASP A 701 -28.48 -7.94 -56.74
CA ASP A 701 -28.40 -6.54 -57.20
C ASP A 701 -28.77 -5.53 -56.11
N TRP A 702 -29.62 -5.93 -55.16
CA TRP A 702 -29.97 -5.09 -54.02
C TRP A 702 -28.82 -4.85 -53.03
N GLN A 703 -27.72 -5.61 -53.13
CA GLN A 703 -26.56 -5.46 -52.28
C GLN A 703 -25.98 -4.05 -52.40
N GLY A 704 -25.90 -3.50 -53.62
CA GLY A 704 -25.25 -2.22 -53.87
C GLY A 704 -25.94 -1.07 -53.13
N TRP A 705 -27.25 -0.92 -53.30
CA TRP A 705 -28.00 0.16 -52.64
C TRP A 705 -28.19 -0.11 -51.15
N TYR A 706 -28.34 -1.36 -50.73
CA TYR A 706 -28.47 -1.72 -49.32
C TYR A 706 -27.17 -1.46 -48.56
N GLN A 707 -26.02 -1.81 -49.15
CA GLN A 707 -24.70 -1.48 -48.62
C GLN A 707 -24.52 0.04 -48.54
N ARG A 708 -24.86 0.77 -49.61
CA ARG A 708 -24.81 2.24 -49.60
C ARG A 708 -25.70 2.84 -48.50
N MET A 709 -26.90 2.32 -48.31
CA MET A 709 -27.81 2.76 -47.25
C MET A 709 -27.20 2.55 -45.86
N GLN A 710 -26.53 1.41 -45.63
CA GLN A 710 -25.83 1.16 -44.36
C GLN A 710 -24.64 2.10 -44.16
N ASP A 711 -23.85 2.34 -45.20
CA ASP A 711 -22.69 3.24 -45.13
C ASP A 711 -23.14 4.67 -44.80
N VAL A 712 -24.20 5.17 -45.45
CA VAL A 712 -24.78 6.49 -45.18
C VAL A 712 -25.43 6.56 -43.80
N HIS A 713 -26.11 5.50 -43.36
CA HIS A 713 -26.67 5.44 -42.00
C HIS A 713 -25.55 5.52 -40.95
N ASN A 714 -24.38 4.96 -41.25
CA ASN A 714 -23.22 4.92 -40.37
C ASN A 714 -22.18 6.01 -40.69
N ARG A 715 -22.59 7.08 -41.38
CA ARG A 715 -21.69 8.17 -41.77
C ARG A 715 -21.01 8.89 -40.61
N ASN A 716 -21.57 8.79 -39.40
CA ASN A 716 -21.05 9.45 -38.21
C ASN A 716 -19.59 9.08 -37.95
N VAL A 717 -18.76 10.10 -37.77
CA VAL A 717 -17.41 9.95 -37.23
C VAL A 717 -17.32 10.74 -35.93
N SER A 718 -17.09 10.01 -34.84
CA SER A 718 -16.89 10.56 -33.50
C SER A 718 -15.39 10.81 -33.26
N LEU A 719 -14.98 12.07 -33.24
CA LEU A 719 -13.61 12.47 -32.86
C LEU A 719 -13.56 12.81 -31.36
N ARG A 720 -12.63 12.21 -30.62
CA ARG A 720 -12.47 12.42 -29.17
C ARG A 720 -11.02 12.66 -28.79
N PHE A 721 -10.79 13.58 -27.87
CA PHE A 721 -9.49 13.69 -27.20
C PHE A 721 -9.68 14.24 -25.79
N LYS A 722 -8.76 13.89 -24.89
CA LYS A 722 -8.75 14.41 -23.53
C LYS A 722 -8.19 15.82 -23.55
N LEU A 723 -8.81 16.73 -22.80
CA LEU A 723 -8.29 18.09 -22.66
C LEU A 723 -6.91 18.12 -22.00
N HIS A 724 -6.62 17.11 -21.16
CA HIS A 724 -5.30 16.91 -20.56
C HIS A 724 -4.18 16.72 -21.60
N ASP A 725 -4.46 16.00 -22.69
CA ASP A 725 -3.46 15.72 -23.72
C ASP A 725 -3.06 16.99 -24.50
N LEU A 726 -3.84 18.08 -24.38
CA LEU A 726 -3.49 19.39 -24.94
C LEU A 726 -2.49 20.16 -24.06
N ARG A 727 -2.31 19.79 -22.78
CA ARG A 727 -1.40 20.46 -21.84
C ARG A 727 0.06 20.09 -22.11
N THR A 728 0.53 20.47 -23.29
CA THR A 728 1.90 20.23 -23.77
C THR A 728 2.57 21.56 -24.10
N LEU A 729 3.89 21.58 -24.19
CA LEU A 729 4.60 22.72 -24.74
C LEU A 729 4.46 22.74 -26.26
N ASP A 730 4.32 23.94 -26.81
CA ASP A 730 4.51 24.20 -28.23
C ASP A 730 6.01 24.22 -28.58
N SER A 731 6.31 24.34 -29.87
CA SER A 731 7.69 24.43 -30.37
C SER A 731 8.48 25.62 -29.84
N GLN A 732 7.79 26.68 -29.42
CA GLN A 732 8.37 27.91 -28.87
C GLN A 732 8.59 27.81 -27.35
N GLY A 733 8.29 26.65 -26.76
CA GLY A 733 8.43 26.40 -25.33
C GLY A 733 7.36 27.07 -24.46
N LYS A 734 6.29 27.58 -25.06
CA LYS A 734 5.11 28.09 -24.34
C LYS A 734 4.11 26.97 -24.13
N PRO A 735 3.30 27.01 -23.06
CA PRO A 735 2.16 26.12 -22.92
C PRO A 735 1.25 26.22 -24.16
N PHE A 736 1.04 25.13 -24.90
CA PHE A 736 0.13 25.10 -26.05
C PHE A 736 -1.31 25.38 -25.60
N PHE A 737 -1.66 24.92 -24.40
CA PHE A 737 -2.99 25.01 -23.83
C PHE A 737 -2.92 25.19 -22.31
N ASP A 738 -3.24 26.39 -21.84
CA ASP A 738 -3.23 26.77 -20.43
C ASP A 738 -4.63 26.62 -19.80
N MET A 739 -4.73 26.90 -18.49
CA MET A 739 -6.00 26.84 -17.76
C MET A 739 -7.06 27.76 -18.38
N GLN A 740 -6.67 28.95 -18.88
CA GLN A 740 -7.63 29.88 -19.47
C GLN A 740 -8.11 29.41 -20.85
N SER A 741 -7.21 28.85 -21.67
CA SER A 741 -7.58 28.21 -22.94
C SER A 741 -8.56 27.06 -22.70
N GLU A 742 -8.37 26.28 -21.63
CA GLU A 742 -9.29 25.21 -21.25
C GLU A 742 -10.67 25.74 -20.85
N ARG A 743 -10.72 26.79 -20.01
CA ARG A 743 -11.99 27.45 -19.64
C ARG A 743 -12.71 27.96 -20.88
N ARG A 744 -12.00 28.61 -21.79
CA ARG A 744 -12.57 29.13 -23.05
C ARG A 744 -13.09 28.01 -23.92
N LEU A 745 -12.33 26.93 -24.12
CA LEU A 745 -12.77 25.78 -24.90
C LEU A 745 -14.03 25.13 -24.33
N ARG A 746 -14.10 24.94 -23.00
CA ARG A 746 -15.28 24.38 -22.33
C ARG A 746 -16.53 25.25 -22.57
N ILE A 747 -16.39 26.57 -22.55
CA ILE A 747 -17.50 27.50 -22.81
C ILE A 747 -17.92 27.48 -24.28
N VAL A 748 -16.95 27.48 -25.21
CA VAL A 748 -17.23 27.49 -26.66
C VAL A 748 -17.85 26.17 -27.11
N ALA A 749 -17.36 25.04 -26.60
CA ALA A 749 -17.82 23.71 -26.99
C ALA A 749 -19.09 23.26 -26.24
N LYS A 750 -19.45 23.89 -25.11
CA LYS A 750 -20.64 23.61 -24.30
C LYS A 750 -20.79 22.11 -23.99
N GLU A 751 -21.89 21.51 -24.45
CA GLU A 751 -22.26 20.10 -24.23
C GLU A 751 -21.32 19.09 -24.89
N ARG A 752 -20.48 19.54 -25.83
CA ARG A 752 -19.50 18.67 -26.52
C ARG A 752 -18.33 18.27 -25.62
N VAL A 753 -18.19 18.90 -24.45
CA VAL A 753 -17.18 18.52 -23.45
C VAL A 753 -17.87 17.83 -22.27
N GLY A 754 -17.50 16.57 -22.03
CA GLY A 754 -17.96 15.79 -20.88
C GLY A 754 -16.78 15.04 -20.24
N MET A 755 -16.73 14.95 -18.91
CA MET A 755 -15.67 14.25 -18.17
C MET A 755 -14.23 14.68 -18.53
N GLY A 756 -14.03 15.92 -19.00
CA GLY A 756 -12.73 16.42 -19.46
C GLY A 756 -12.30 15.90 -20.84
N ILE A 757 -13.24 15.38 -21.63
CA ILE A 757 -13.04 14.90 -23.00
C ILE A 757 -13.87 15.77 -23.93
N LEU A 758 -13.25 16.31 -24.98
CA LEU A 758 -13.99 16.91 -26.09
C LEU A 758 -14.41 15.79 -27.05
N LYS A 759 -15.72 15.69 -27.32
CA LYS A 759 -16.30 14.78 -28.31
C LYS A 759 -17.01 15.58 -29.39
N LEU A 760 -16.62 15.33 -30.64
CA LEU A 760 -17.27 15.91 -31.82
C LEU A 760 -17.79 14.78 -32.70
N ASP A 761 -19.12 14.68 -32.79
CA ASP A 761 -19.80 13.81 -33.74
C ASP A 761 -20.00 14.59 -35.05
N SER A 762 -19.48 14.05 -36.16
CA SER A 762 -19.58 14.64 -37.50
C SER A 762 -20.46 13.78 -38.39
N ASP A 763 -21.63 14.32 -38.73
CA ASP A 763 -22.69 13.66 -39.52
C ASP A 763 -23.05 14.41 -40.81
N LYS A 764 -22.23 15.40 -41.21
CA LYS A 764 -22.57 16.36 -42.26
C LYS A 764 -22.62 15.74 -43.66
N TYR A 765 -21.64 14.90 -43.98
CA TYR A 765 -21.46 14.29 -45.30
C TYR A 765 -21.87 12.82 -45.27
N GLU A 766 -22.15 12.24 -46.44
CA GLU A 766 -22.56 10.84 -46.54
C GLU A 766 -21.43 9.86 -46.26
N ASP A 767 -20.19 10.25 -46.58
CA ASP A 767 -19.02 9.39 -46.45
C ASP A 767 -18.22 9.70 -45.17
N GLN A 768 -17.73 8.65 -44.52
CA GLN A 768 -16.95 8.77 -43.29
C GLN A 768 -15.64 9.55 -43.49
N SER A 769 -15.00 9.45 -44.66
CA SER A 769 -13.78 10.20 -44.99
C SER A 769 -13.99 11.72 -44.94
N ASP A 770 -15.13 12.17 -45.44
CA ASP A 770 -15.47 13.58 -45.51
C ASP A 770 -15.88 14.10 -44.13
N ASN A 771 -16.56 13.27 -43.33
CA ASN A 771 -16.87 13.57 -41.94
C ASN A 771 -15.63 13.59 -41.05
N TYR A 772 -14.64 12.72 -41.30
CA TYR A 772 -13.35 12.80 -40.63
C TYR A 772 -12.63 14.11 -40.94
N THR A 773 -12.62 14.50 -42.23
CA THR A 773 -12.00 15.76 -42.67
C THR A 773 -12.71 16.97 -42.08
N PHE A 774 -14.04 17.00 -42.13
CA PHE A 774 -14.85 18.07 -41.54
C PHE A 774 -14.67 18.18 -40.03
N GLY A 775 -14.71 17.04 -39.34
CA GLY A 775 -14.47 16.96 -37.90
C GLY A 775 -13.08 17.48 -37.53
N SER A 776 -12.04 17.05 -38.25
CA SER A 776 -10.65 17.50 -38.04
C SER A 776 -10.51 19.02 -38.20
N VAL A 777 -11.13 19.59 -39.25
CA VAL A 777 -11.18 21.05 -39.44
C VAL A 777 -11.89 21.73 -38.27
N LYS A 778 -13.01 21.17 -37.78
CA LYS A 778 -13.73 21.75 -36.63
C LYS A 778 -12.97 21.65 -35.32
N VAL A 779 -12.23 20.56 -35.08
CA VAL A 779 -11.30 20.46 -33.95
C VAL A 779 -10.29 21.59 -34.00
N SER A 780 -9.60 21.76 -35.14
CA SER A 780 -8.57 22.79 -35.29
C SER A 780 -9.13 24.21 -35.10
N GLN A 781 -10.33 24.49 -35.62
CA GLN A 781 -11.02 25.77 -35.44
C GLN A 781 -11.38 26.05 -33.97
N LEU A 782 -11.88 25.04 -33.25
CA LEU A 782 -12.23 25.17 -31.83
C LEU A 782 -10.99 25.40 -30.96
N VAL A 783 -9.91 24.66 -31.23
CA VAL A 783 -8.63 24.84 -30.51
C VAL A 783 -8.03 26.21 -30.82
N ALA A 784 -8.06 26.65 -32.07
CA ALA A 784 -7.58 27.98 -32.46
C ALA A 784 -8.37 29.11 -31.77
N ASP A 785 -9.70 29.00 -31.65
CA ASP A 785 -10.50 29.99 -30.91
C ASP A 785 -10.22 29.95 -29.40
N ALA A 786 -10.04 28.77 -28.83
CA ALA A 786 -9.70 28.60 -27.42
C ALA A 786 -8.36 29.24 -27.06
N LYS A 787 -7.34 29.12 -27.93
CA LYS A 787 -6.01 29.71 -27.73
C LYS A 787 -5.98 31.25 -27.72
N LYS A 788 -7.07 31.92 -28.09
CA LYS A 788 -7.14 33.39 -28.04
C LYS A 788 -6.91 33.96 -26.63
N THR A 789 -7.17 33.18 -25.58
CA THR A 789 -6.85 33.60 -24.19
C THR A 789 -5.37 33.90 -23.97
N MET A 790 -4.48 33.31 -24.78
CA MET A 790 -3.03 33.55 -24.69
C MET A 790 -2.60 34.88 -25.31
N LEU A 791 -3.50 35.57 -26.03
CA LEU A 791 -3.21 36.87 -26.64
C LEU A 791 -3.28 38.01 -25.61
N GLY A 792 -4.16 37.89 -24.61
CA GLY A 792 -4.38 38.94 -23.62
C GLY A 792 -5.56 38.66 -22.67
N PRO A 793 -5.63 39.39 -21.54
CA PRO A 793 -6.65 39.21 -20.52
C PRO A 793 -8.08 39.49 -21.02
N GLU A 794 -8.26 40.29 -22.07
CA GLU A 794 -9.55 40.59 -22.68
C GLU A 794 -10.26 39.36 -23.28
N TYR A 795 -9.50 38.32 -23.63
CA TYR A 795 -10.06 37.07 -24.15
C TYR A 795 -10.36 36.05 -23.06
N VAL A 796 -9.91 36.30 -21.82
CA VAL A 796 -10.12 35.43 -20.67
C VAL A 796 -11.61 35.47 -20.30
N PRO A 797 -12.30 34.32 -20.31
CA PRO A 797 -13.73 34.30 -20.00
C PRO A 797 -14.01 34.78 -18.58
N THR A 798 -15.00 35.66 -18.44
CA THR A 798 -15.48 36.16 -17.14
C THR A 798 -16.04 35.02 -16.29
N VAL A 799 -15.87 35.09 -14.97
CA VAL A 799 -16.48 34.16 -14.03
C VAL A 799 -17.90 34.63 -13.72
N GLU A 800 -18.89 33.76 -13.94
CA GLU A 800 -20.29 34.04 -13.60
C GLU A 800 -20.50 33.92 -12.09
N VAL A 801 -20.24 35.01 -11.37
CA VAL A 801 -20.45 35.06 -9.92
C VAL A 801 -21.93 35.27 -9.63
N LYS A 802 -22.51 34.38 -8.82
CA LYS A 802 -23.87 34.56 -8.29
C LYS A 802 -23.85 35.63 -7.19
N VAL A 803 -23.92 36.90 -7.60
CA VAL A 803 -23.98 38.03 -6.67
C VAL A 803 -25.36 38.05 -6.00
N ARG A 804 -25.37 37.99 -4.66
CA ARG A 804 -26.60 38.05 -3.87
C ARG A 804 -27.30 39.39 -4.12
N ARG A 805 -28.63 39.36 -4.23
CA ARG A 805 -29.45 40.58 -4.13
C ARG A 805 -29.10 41.34 -2.83
N PRO A 806 -29.30 42.66 -2.77
CA PRO A 806 -29.03 43.46 -1.57
C PRO A 806 -29.63 42.80 -0.33
N SER A 807 -28.84 42.76 0.74
CA SER A 807 -29.19 42.04 1.97
C SER A 807 -30.41 42.66 2.65
N GLY A 808 -31.00 41.96 3.62
CA GLY A 808 -32.09 42.52 4.43
C GLY A 808 -31.70 43.85 5.10
N GLN A 809 -30.43 43.99 5.52
CA GLN A 809 -29.90 45.22 6.12
C GLN A 809 -29.85 46.37 5.10
N THR A 810 -29.40 46.12 3.87
CA THR A 810 -29.43 47.13 2.80
C THR A 810 -30.87 47.46 2.38
N LYS A 811 -31.76 46.46 2.36
CA LYS A 811 -33.19 46.67 2.06
C LYS A 811 -33.91 47.47 3.13
N LEU A 812 -33.47 47.42 4.39
CA LEU A 812 -34.03 48.26 5.46
C LEU A 812 -33.78 49.76 5.20
N GLN A 813 -32.71 50.10 4.48
CA GLN A 813 -32.47 51.48 4.06
C GLN A 813 -33.44 51.93 2.96
N TYR A 814 -34.12 51.02 2.25
CA TYR A 814 -35.07 51.39 1.21
C TYR A 814 -36.31 52.11 1.74
N SER A 815 -36.73 51.82 2.97
CA SER A 815 -37.83 52.56 3.62
C SER A 815 -37.42 53.95 4.11
N ALA A 816 -36.12 54.22 4.20
CA ALA A 816 -35.57 55.52 4.59
C ALA A 816 -35.09 56.35 3.38
N LEU A 817 -35.24 55.84 2.16
CA LEU A 817 -34.94 56.61 0.94
C LEU A 817 -35.88 57.83 0.87
N ASP A 818 -35.29 59.02 0.69
CA ASP A 818 -36.00 60.29 0.63
C ASP A 818 -36.86 60.63 1.88
N TYR A 819 -36.50 60.11 3.06
CA TYR A 819 -37.28 60.28 4.29
C TYR A 819 -37.77 61.73 4.53
N ASP A 820 -36.86 62.71 4.58
CA ASP A 820 -37.21 64.11 4.86
C ASP A 820 -38.15 64.72 3.81
N ARG A 821 -37.94 64.37 2.53
CA ARG A 821 -38.77 64.84 1.42
C ARG A 821 -40.16 64.19 1.48
N VAL A 822 -40.22 62.89 1.74
CA VAL A 822 -41.46 62.11 1.84
C VAL A 822 -42.26 62.56 3.06
N GLU A 823 -41.64 62.84 4.20
CA GLU A 823 -42.32 63.39 5.38
C GLU A 823 -42.90 64.78 5.11
N LYS A 824 -42.13 65.69 4.52
CA LYS A 824 -42.63 67.02 4.18
C LYS A 824 -43.79 66.94 3.18
N LYS A 825 -43.67 66.09 2.16
CA LYS A 825 -44.72 65.92 1.15
C LYS A 825 -45.95 65.21 1.72
N SER A 826 -45.78 64.24 2.61
CA SER A 826 -46.91 63.53 3.23
C SER A 826 -47.73 64.47 4.12
N ALA A 827 -47.11 65.45 4.80
CA ALA A 827 -47.83 66.48 5.53
C ALA A 827 -48.67 67.39 4.61
N GLU A 828 -48.14 67.77 3.44
CA GLU A 828 -48.89 68.52 2.42
C GLU A 828 -50.07 67.69 1.88
N LEU A 829 -49.82 66.42 1.55
CA LEU A 829 -50.84 65.49 1.06
C LEU A 829 -51.91 65.19 2.11
N TYR A 830 -51.55 65.15 3.38
CA TYR A 830 -52.49 64.96 4.47
C TYR A 830 -53.43 66.16 4.62
N LYS A 831 -52.92 67.39 4.47
CA LYS A 831 -53.77 68.60 4.42
C LYS A 831 -54.75 68.52 3.24
N LYS A 832 -54.26 68.15 2.05
CA LYS A 832 -55.10 67.92 0.86
C LYS A 832 -56.16 66.82 1.08
N TYR A 833 -55.79 65.73 1.74
CA TYR A 833 -56.71 64.66 2.13
C TYR A 833 -57.80 65.16 3.09
N ALA A 834 -57.44 65.91 4.14
CA ALA A 834 -58.39 66.44 5.10
C ALA A 834 -59.45 67.35 4.47
N GLU A 835 -59.08 68.10 3.43
CA GLU A 835 -60.01 68.91 2.65
C GLU A 835 -60.91 68.08 1.74
N LEU A 836 -60.35 67.10 1.04
CA LEU A 836 -61.11 66.22 0.13
C LEU A 836 -62.05 65.27 0.89
N LYS A 837 -61.69 64.84 2.10
CA LYS A 837 -62.51 63.96 2.95
C LYS A 837 -63.76 64.64 3.50
N LYS A 838 -63.76 65.97 3.58
CA LYS A 838 -64.97 66.76 3.88
C LYS A 838 -65.97 66.73 2.73
N LYS A 839 -65.48 66.56 1.49
CA LYS A 839 -66.28 66.59 0.26
C LYS A 839 -66.74 65.19 -0.17
N SER A 840 -66.01 64.14 0.21
CA SER A 840 -66.25 62.77 -0.23
C SER A 840 -65.99 61.77 0.90
N PHE A 841 -66.83 60.73 1.02
CA PHE A 841 -66.65 59.70 2.04
C PHE A 841 -65.41 58.83 1.83
N PHE A 842 -64.86 58.75 0.63
CA PHE A 842 -63.62 58.02 0.31
C PHE A 842 -62.72 58.85 -0.60
N VAL A 843 -61.47 59.08 -0.19
CA VAL A 843 -60.48 59.81 -0.97
C VAL A 843 -59.43 58.82 -1.47
N PRO A 844 -59.39 58.51 -2.77
CA PRO A 844 -58.42 57.57 -3.33
C PRO A 844 -57.01 58.21 -3.43
N PRO A 845 -55.93 57.40 -3.45
CA PRO A 845 -54.57 57.90 -3.64
C PRO A 845 -54.36 58.70 -4.93
N THR A 846 -55.19 58.46 -5.95
CA THR A 846 -55.20 59.20 -7.23
C THR A 846 -55.44 60.68 -7.06
N ASP A 847 -56.20 61.05 -6.04
CA ASP A 847 -56.58 62.43 -5.81
C ASP A 847 -55.55 63.13 -4.89
N LEU A 848 -54.62 62.35 -4.34
CA LEU A 848 -53.56 62.81 -3.45
C LEU A 848 -52.23 62.92 -4.19
N TRP A 849 -51.59 61.78 -4.46
CA TRP A 849 -50.19 61.69 -4.87
C TRP A 849 -49.92 60.71 -6.02
N LEU A 850 -50.90 59.87 -6.37
CA LEU A 850 -50.79 58.97 -7.51
C LEU A 850 -51.29 59.70 -8.76
N ASP A 851 -50.39 60.28 -9.53
CA ASP A 851 -50.74 60.95 -10.77
C ASP A 851 -51.10 59.91 -11.85
N ILE A 852 -52.38 59.83 -12.19
CA ILE A 852 -52.85 59.08 -13.36
C ILE A 852 -52.94 60.08 -14.52
N ALA A 853 -52.05 59.95 -15.51
CA ALA A 853 -52.15 60.71 -16.73
C ALA A 853 -53.36 60.21 -17.54
N GLY A 854 -54.49 60.92 -17.43
CA GLY A 854 -55.72 60.60 -18.15
C GLY A 854 -56.39 61.84 -18.72
N LEU A 855 -56.40 61.93 -20.05
CA LEU A 855 -57.37 62.68 -20.88
C LEU A 855 -58.81 62.09 -20.78
N GLN A 856 -59.08 61.32 -19.73
CA GLN A 856 -60.42 60.87 -19.36
C GLN A 856 -60.94 61.81 -18.29
N VAL A 857 -61.70 62.79 -18.76
CA VAL A 857 -62.64 63.61 -18.00
C VAL A 857 -63.34 62.72 -16.98
N ARG A 858 -63.00 62.85 -15.68
CA ARG A 858 -63.98 62.55 -14.64
C ARG A 858 -65.11 63.55 -14.87
N LYS A 859 -66.18 63.12 -15.53
CA LYS A 859 -67.40 63.91 -15.62
C LYS A 859 -67.81 64.21 -14.18
N THR A 860 -67.81 65.48 -13.82
CA THR A 860 -68.50 65.97 -12.64
C THR A 860 -69.95 65.47 -12.72
N ASN A 861 -70.48 65.02 -11.59
CA ASN A 861 -71.84 64.49 -11.42
C ASN A 861 -72.92 65.56 -11.66
N GLU A 862 -72.98 66.17 -12.84
CA GLU A 862 -74.04 67.12 -13.20
C GLU A 862 -75.05 66.54 -14.20
N VAL A 863 -74.79 65.37 -14.81
CA VAL A 863 -75.74 64.72 -15.73
C VAL A 863 -75.71 63.19 -15.58
N ALA A 864 -76.29 62.69 -14.49
CA ALA A 864 -76.69 61.29 -14.36
C ALA A 864 -78.12 61.27 -13.82
N ASP A 865 -79.04 60.63 -14.54
CA ASP A 865 -80.40 60.41 -14.05
C ASP A 865 -80.39 59.42 -12.87
N ALA A 866 -81.42 59.51 -12.03
CA ALA A 866 -81.51 58.90 -10.70
C ALA A 866 -81.24 57.38 -10.64
N ASP A 867 -81.30 56.66 -11.77
CA ASP A 867 -81.11 55.21 -11.84
C ASP A 867 -79.82 54.76 -12.57
N GLY A 868 -78.90 55.68 -12.90
CA GLY A 868 -77.49 55.33 -13.13
C GLY A 868 -77.12 54.51 -14.38
N TYR A 869 -77.86 54.60 -15.49
CA TYR A 869 -77.46 53.96 -16.77
C TYR A 869 -76.87 54.95 -17.78
N THR A 870 -75.83 54.51 -18.51
CA THR A 870 -75.24 55.21 -19.65
C THR A 870 -75.56 54.41 -20.93
N VAL A 871 -75.99 55.10 -21.99
CA VAL A 871 -76.36 54.49 -23.28
C VAL A 871 -75.09 54.29 -24.11
N ASP A 872 -74.81 53.02 -24.47
CA ASP A 872 -73.71 52.62 -25.34
C ASP A 872 -73.89 53.13 -26.78
N LEU A 873 -72.81 53.68 -27.36
CA LEU A 873 -72.74 54.16 -28.74
C LEU A 873 -72.09 53.09 -29.63
N PHE A 874 -72.92 52.21 -30.22
CA PHE A 874 -72.57 51.42 -31.40
C PHE A 874 -72.93 52.24 -32.65
N GLU A 875 -72.09 53.20 -33.05
CA GLU A 875 -72.34 53.95 -34.31
C GLU A 875 -71.08 54.54 -34.97
N SER A 876 -69.93 53.85 -34.91
CA SER A 876 -68.70 54.32 -35.59
C SER A 876 -67.92 53.30 -36.42
N MET A 877 -68.49 52.12 -36.72
CA MET A 877 -67.82 51.06 -37.50
C MET A 877 -68.41 50.78 -38.89
N GLY A 878 -69.15 51.72 -39.48
CA GLY A 878 -69.82 51.50 -40.76
C GLY A 878 -69.81 52.72 -41.69
N GLN A 879 -68.64 53.27 -42.03
CA GLN A 879 -68.46 54.18 -43.16
C GLN A 879 -66.97 54.52 -43.38
N LYS A 880 -66.17 53.55 -43.84
CA LYS A 880 -64.91 53.78 -44.59
C LYS A 880 -64.59 52.56 -45.46
N GLU A 881 -65.48 52.27 -46.40
CA GLU A 881 -65.14 51.67 -47.69
C GLU A 881 -65.65 52.67 -48.74
N GLN A 882 -64.79 53.02 -49.71
CA GLN A 882 -64.91 54.09 -50.74
C GLN A 882 -64.38 55.47 -50.33
N GLU A 883 -63.04 55.60 -50.27
CA GLU A 883 -62.22 56.42 -51.19
C GLU A 883 -60.73 56.13 -50.97
#